data_AF-A0AAV1D714-F1
#
_entry.id   AF-A0AAV1D714-F1
#
_cell.length_a   1.000
_cell.length_b   1.000
_cell.length_c   1.000
_cell.angle_alpha   90.00
_cell.angle_beta   90.00
_cell.angle_gamma   90.00
#
_symmetry.space_group_name_H-M   'P 1'
#
loop_
_entity.id
_entity.type
_entity.pdbx_description
1 polymer ?
#
loop_
_entity_poly.entity_id
_entity_poly.type
_entity_poly.pdbx_seq_one_letter_code
_entity_poly.pdbx_strand_id
1 'polypeptide(L)'
;MTSSLPTFLLVVVLVITNANDISCNQDEHEPIQTARFEVSKVLNWAKGLKTMYDFESNLTSFDSYRAGFALSQCVMIYKLSERRLTRLVSSSKDRSHRKAITWLNAALAGNRDCLDGLERNGFSFDTKVARNLNIILEKALDSVADEQGVTGRGRIEAFSSIGTSSKGPDWGLLGSWNPQSSKAHFVVAQDGSGNYNTINQAIDAASNLGLNRPNRIVIYIKSGVYNEQVNAKLTNLMLVGDGIDRTIITCNKYSDQSGGTPESATFVQPLPPPTSANLNWRFMMAGGSDSVDIQTLSCAKCGKPAHLQCPKCVELKLPREGAAFCSQDCFKSSWGSHKSVHLKAKLSSLSSSEQDAVSPTNGWLYCLKKGQARTPKMPHFDWTGTLRPYPISKMREVPAHVELPDWASDGIPKIEPNSNLQHVVEIKTPDQIQRMRETNRIAREVLDAAARVIRPGITTDEIDAVVHEATIAAGAYPSPLNYHFFPKSCCTSVNEVICHGIPDARKLEDGDIVNVDVSVYYKGVHGDLNETFFVGTVDEASQRLVQCTYECLEKAIAIVKPGARFRDIGEIINRHATMSGFSVVKSYCGHGIGELFHCAPNIPHYARNKAVGIMKAGQTFTIEPMINAGVWRDRMWPDGWTAVTADGKRSAQFEHTLLVTETGVEVLTARLPSSPDVFPWIKS
;
A
#
# COMPACT_ATOMS: atom_id res chain seq x y z
N MET A 1 7.06 47.43 -39.14
CA MET A 1 7.36 45.98 -39.25
C MET A 1 7.03 45.33 -37.91
N THR A 2 5.76 45.00 -37.69
CA THR A 2 5.30 44.20 -36.54
C THR A 2 3.99 43.52 -36.94
N SER A 3 3.73 42.36 -36.34
CA SER A 3 2.53 41.52 -36.46
C SER A 3 2.46 40.55 -37.66
N SER A 4 2.96 39.34 -37.43
CA SER A 4 2.35 38.13 -37.96
C SER A 4 2.50 37.01 -36.92
N LEU A 5 1.55 37.00 -35.99
CA LEU A 5 1.30 35.91 -35.05
C LEU A 5 -0.06 35.19 -35.33
N PRO A 6 -0.50 34.86 -36.58
CA PRO A 6 -1.80 34.23 -36.77
C PRO A 6 -1.76 32.71 -37.03
N THR A 7 -0.63 32.00 -36.94
CA THR A 7 -0.62 30.55 -37.23
C THR A 7 -0.85 29.67 -35.99
N PHE A 8 -0.63 30.20 -34.78
CA PHE A 8 -0.77 29.42 -33.54
C PHE A 8 -2.16 29.57 -32.88
N LEU A 9 -2.81 30.73 -33.01
CA LEU A 9 -4.19 30.91 -32.54
C LEU A 9 -5.22 30.19 -33.42
N LEU A 10 -4.93 29.98 -34.72
CA LEU A 10 -5.84 29.28 -35.61
C LEU A 10 -5.94 27.78 -35.27
N VAL A 11 -4.85 27.16 -34.81
CA VAL A 11 -4.83 25.74 -34.41
C VAL A 11 -5.56 25.51 -33.08
N VAL A 12 -5.46 26.46 -32.14
CA VAL A 12 -6.17 26.38 -30.85
C VAL A 12 -7.66 26.67 -31.01
N VAL A 13 -8.04 27.60 -31.89
CA VAL A 13 -9.45 27.86 -32.21
C VAL A 13 -10.07 26.71 -33.02
N LEU A 14 -9.35 26.10 -33.98
CA LEU A 14 -9.84 24.94 -34.74
C LEU A 14 -10.08 23.67 -33.89
N VAL A 15 -9.32 23.50 -32.80
CA VAL A 15 -9.53 22.39 -31.85
C VAL A 15 -10.71 22.66 -30.91
N ILE A 16 -11.07 23.93 -30.67
CA ILE A 16 -12.17 24.34 -29.78
C ILE A 16 -13.49 24.53 -30.54
N THR A 17 -13.48 24.94 -31.81
CA THR A 17 -14.70 25.17 -32.61
C THR A 17 -15.26 23.93 -33.31
N ASN A 18 -14.49 22.83 -33.38
CA ASN A 18 -14.99 21.53 -33.88
C ASN A 18 -15.81 20.74 -32.84
N ALA A 19 -16.06 21.29 -31.65
CA ALA A 19 -17.02 20.75 -30.68
C ALA A 19 -18.48 21.18 -30.98
N ASN A 20 -18.75 21.66 -32.19
CA ASN A 20 -20.10 22.05 -32.64
C ASN A 20 -20.96 20.89 -33.16
N ASP A 21 -20.38 19.70 -33.38
CA ASP A 21 -21.14 18.51 -33.78
C ASP A 21 -21.11 17.45 -32.68
N ILE A 22 -21.85 17.69 -31.60
CA ILE A 22 -22.38 16.59 -30.80
C ILE A 22 -23.86 16.50 -31.13
N SER A 23 -24.17 15.93 -32.31
CA SER A 23 -25.48 15.30 -32.48
C SER A 23 -25.46 14.03 -31.62
N CYS A 24 -26.18 14.08 -30.50
CA CYS A 24 -26.47 12.90 -29.71
C CYS A 24 -27.57 12.11 -30.45
N ASN A 25 -27.26 11.57 -31.63
CA ASN A 25 -28.14 10.63 -32.30
C ASN A 25 -27.67 9.21 -31.96
N GLN A 26 -28.49 8.61 -31.09
CA GLN A 26 -28.87 7.20 -31.00
C GLN A 26 -27.78 6.19 -31.40
N ASP A 27 -27.11 5.59 -30.41
CA ASP A 27 -27.36 4.19 -30.04
C ASP A 27 -26.54 3.80 -28.78
N GLU A 28 -27.26 3.31 -27.77
CA GLU A 28 -26.86 2.41 -26.67
C GLU A 28 -25.44 2.50 -26.06
N HIS A 29 -24.99 3.68 -25.66
CA HIS A 29 -23.92 3.80 -24.66
C HIS A 29 -24.42 4.34 -23.31
N GLU A 30 -24.43 3.43 -22.34
CA GLU A 30 -24.76 3.58 -20.93
C GLU A 30 -24.44 4.98 -20.35
N PRO A 31 -25.39 5.68 -19.71
CA PRO A 31 -25.24 7.07 -19.25
C PRO A 31 -24.01 7.33 -18.36
N ILE A 32 -23.56 6.31 -17.62
CA ILE A 32 -22.40 6.40 -16.72
C ILE A 32 -21.07 6.40 -17.51
N GLN A 33 -21.00 5.69 -18.64
CA GLN A 33 -19.83 5.72 -19.53
C GLN A 33 -19.71 7.07 -20.25
N THR A 34 -20.84 7.63 -20.68
CA THR A 34 -20.91 8.99 -21.22
C THR A 34 -20.47 10.02 -20.17
N ALA A 35 -20.90 9.86 -18.91
CA ALA A 35 -20.46 10.70 -17.80
C ALA A 35 -18.96 10.62 -17.52
N ARG A 36 -18.40 9.41 -17.52
CA ARG A 36 -16.97 9.21 -17.35
C ARG A 36 -16.16 9.88 -18.46
N PHE A 37 -16.56 9.71 -19.72
CA PHE A 37 -15.85 10.26 -20.88
C PHE A 37 -15.78 11.79 -20.85
N GLU A 38 -16.89 12.44 -20.47
CA GLU A 38 -16.97 13.89 -20.41
C GLU A 38 -16.20 14.48 -19.21
N VAL A 39 -16.20 13.80 -18.05
CA VAL A 39 -15.32 14.17 -16.91
C VAL A 39 -13.84 14.12 -17.31
N SER A 40 -13.42 13.10 -18.06
CA SER A 40 -12.05 13.00 -18.55
C SER A 40 -11.68 14.14 -19.51
N LYS A 41 -12.62 14.63 -20.34
CA LYS A 41 -12.42 15.81 -21.20
C LYS A 41 -12.20 17.08 -20.36
N VAL A 42 -13.00 17.30 -19.33
CA VAL A 42 -12.85 18.44 -18.39
C VAL A 42 -11.49 18.40 -17.68
N LEU A 43 -11.07 17.22 -17.23
CA LEU A 43 -9.78 17.03 -16.55
C LEU A 43 -8.58 17.28 -17.46
N ASN A 44 -8.70 16.97 -18.75
CA ASN A 44 -7.66 17.26 -19.74
C ASN A 44 -7.61 18.76 -20.09
N TRP A 45 -8.75 19.43 -20.16
CA TRP A 45 -8.81 20.89 -20.27
C TRP A 45 -8.19 21.60 -19.05
N ALA A 46 -8.52 21.18 -17.83
CA ALA A 46 -7.98 21.75 -16.59
C ALA A 46 -6.45 21.58 -16.47
N LYS A 47 -5.89 20.50 -17.04
CA LYS A 47 -4.42 20.32 -17.16
C LYS A 47 -3.80 21.36 -18.11
N GLY A 48 -4.50 21.75 -19.17
CA GLY A 48 -4.06 22.80 -20.11
C GLY A 48 -4.07 24.21 -19.51
N LEU A 49 -4.95 24.49 -18.55
CA LEU A 49 -4.95 25.75 -17.79
C LEU A 49 -3.78 25.87 -16.82
N LYS A 50 -3.33 24.74 -16.25
CA LYS A 50 -2.17 24.71 -15.35
C LYS A 50 -0.88 25.18 -16.07
N THR A 51 -0.75 24.87 -17.37
CA THR A 51 0.34 25.36 -18.21
C THR A 51 0.23 26.84 -18.62
N MET A 52 -0.95 27.46 -18.50
CA MET A 52 -1.16 28.89 -18.76
C MET A 52 -0.83 29.76 -17.54
N TYR A 53 -1.11 29.26 -16.32
CA TYR A 53 -0.84 29.97 -15.07
C TYR A 53 0.63 29.94 -14.63
N ASP A 54 1.44 29.05 -15.19
CA ASP A 54 2.89 29.01 -14.96
C ASP A 54 3.68 30.04 -15.82
N PHE A 55 3.01 30.86 -16.65
CA PHE A 55 3.65 31.88 -17.49
C PHE A 55 3.49 33.34 -17.01
N GLU A 56 2.67 33.61 -15.98
CA GLU A 56 2.61 34.93 -15.33
C GLU A 56 3.03 34.81 -13.86
N SER A 57 4.33 34.95 -13.65
CA SER A 57 5.00 35.01 -12.37
C SER A 57 4.76 36.35 -11.64
N ASN A 58 3.50 36.72 -11.39
CA ASN A 58 3.12 37.80 -10.47
C ASN A 58 1.60 37.77 -10.20
N LEU A 59 1.17 37.04 -9.17
CA LEU A 59 -0.20 37.17 -8.63
C LEU A 59 -0.11 37.76 -7.23
N THR A 60 -0.32 39.07 -7.13
CA THR A 60 -0.20 39.87 -5.90
C THR A 60 -1.54 40.32 -5.31
N SER A 61 -2.68 39.79 -5.78
CA SER A 61 -3.99 40.11 -5.22
C SER A 61 -4.67 38.91 -4.55
N PHE A 62 -5.37 39.20 -3.45
CA PHE A 62 -6.07 38.24 -2.59
C PHE A 62 -7.15 37.44 -3.35
N ASP A 63 -7.69 38.00 -4.44
CA ASP A 63 -8.71 37.37 -5.29
C ASP A 63 -8.14 36.28 -6.21
N SER A 64 -6.87 36.39 -6.62
CA SER A 64 -6.17 35.38 -7.43
C SER A 64 -5.94 34.07 -6.66
N TYR A 65 -5.72 34.17 -5.34
CA TYR A 65 -5.51 33.00 -4.47
C TYR A 65 -6.82 32.25 -4.21
N ARG A 66 -7.93 32.98 -4.04
CA ARG A 66 -9.28 32.42 -3.88
C ARG A 66 -9.75 31.68 -5.13
N ALA A 67 -9.44 32.20 -6.32
CA ALA A 67 -9.74 31.57 -7.60
C ALA A 67 -8.98 30.26 -7.81
N GLY A 68 -7.68 30.24 -7.49
CA GLY A 68 -6.86 29.04 -7.55
C GLY A 68 -7.31 27.96 -6.56
N PHE A 69 -7.79 28.37 -5.38
CA PHE A 69 -8.36 27.47 -4.38
C PHE A 69 -9.72 26.91 -4.82
N ALA A 70 -10.63 27.75 -5.33
CA ALA A 70 -11.90 27.29 -5.86
C ALA A 70 -11.70 26.29 -7.01
N LEU A 71 -10.83 26.61 -7.98
CA LEU A 71 -10.52 25.75 -9.11
C LEU A 71 -9.87 24.41 -8.69
N SER A 72 -9.02 24.41 -7.65
CA SER A 72 -8.41 23.18 -7.14
C SER A 72 -9.42 22.25 -6.47
N GLN A 73 -10.38 22.82 -5.71
CA GLN A 73 -11.51 22.08 -5.14
C GLN A 73 -12.39 21.49 -6.24
N CYS A 74 -12.69 22.25 -7.30
CA CYS A 74 -13.44 21.77 -8.45
C CYS A 74 -12.76 20.56 -9.13
N VAL A 75 -11.45 20.67 -9.43
CA VAL A 75 -10.67 19.59 -10.05
C VAL A 75 -10.60 18.35 -9.16
N MET A 76 -10.56 18.52 -7.83
CA MET A 76 -10.57 17.43 -6.88
C MET A 76 -11.90 16.68 -6.88
N ILE A 77 -13.02 17.40 -6.82
CA ILE A 77 -14.37 16.81 -6.90
C ILE A 77 -14.53 16.05 -8.22
N TYR A 78 -14.08 16.60 -9.35
CA TYR A 78 -14.16 15.93 -10.64
C TYR A 78 -13.31 14.64 -10.74
N LYS A 79 -12.09 14.63 -10.19
CA LYS A 79 -11.26 13.41 -10.15
C LYS A 79 -11.86 12.33 -9.25
N LEU A 80 -12.44 12.72 -8.13
CA LEU A 80 -13.14 11.80 -7.24
C LEU A 80 -14.37 11.23 -7.94
N SER A 81 -15.05 12.06 -8.75
CA SER A 81 -16.21 11.67 -9.53
C SER A 81 -15.93 10.66 -10.62
N GLU A 82 -14.88 10.89 -11.41
CA GLU A 82 -14.41 9.93 -12.41
C GLU A 82 -14.10 8.55 -11.79
N ARG A 83 -13.38 8.54 -10.67
CA ARG A 83 -12.92 7.32 -10.00
C ARG A 83 -14.06 6.47 -9.44
N ARG A 84 -15.14 7.10 -8.96
CA ARG A 84 -16.28 6.37 -8.38
C ARG A 84 -17.30 5.98 -9.41
N LEU A 85 -17.58 6.80 -10.42
CA LEU A 85 -18.39 6.39 -11.58
C LEU A 85 -17.76 5.18 -12.26
N THR A 86 -16.43 5.17 -12.44
CA THR A 86 -15.69 4.01 -12.98
C THR A 86 -15.89 2.73 -12.16
N ARG A 87 -16.01 2.83 -10.83
CA ARG A 87 -16.28 1.69 -9.94
C ARG A 87 -17.74 1.24 -9.96
N LEU A 88 -18.66 2.16 -10.18
CA LEU A 88 -20.09 1.86 -10.26
C LEU A 88 -20.44 1.12 -11.56
N VAL A 89 -19.84 1.50 -12.70
CA VAL A 89 -20.00 0.77 -13.97
C VAL A 89 -19.43 -0.65 -13.92
N SER A 90 -18.47 -0.90 -13.04
CA SER A 90 -17.81 -2.20 -12.93
C SER A 90 -18.45 -3.14 -11.89
N SER A 91 -19.52 -2.72 -11.19
CA SER A 91 -20.18 -3.53 -10.16
C SER A 91 -21.61 -3.93 -10.53
N SER A 92 -21.80 -5.14 -11.07
CA SER A 92 -23.12 -5.70 -11.45
C SER A 92 -23.94 -6.30 -10.29
N LYS A 93 -23.85 -5.76 -9.07
CA LYS A 93 -24.62 -6.30 -7.92
C LYS A 93 -25.47 -5.26 -7.19
N ASP A 94 -26.75 -5.62 -7.10
CA ASP A 94 -28.00 -5.01 -6.61
C ASP A 94 -28.04 -4.24 -5.26
N ARG A 95 -26.90 -3.81 -4.69
CA ARG A 95 -26.86 -2.98 -3.46
C ARG A 95 -26.13 -1.64 -3.63
N SER A 96 -25.73 -1.32 -4.85
CA SER A 96 -24.94 -0.14 -5.24
C SER A 96 -25.77 1.09 -5.63
N HIS A 97 -27.05 0.94 -5.96
CA HIS A 97 -27.86 2.02 -6.55
C HIS A 97 -28.16 3.19 -5.61
N ARG A 98 -28.63 2.97 -4.36
CA ARG A 98 -28.81 4.10 -3.41
C ARG A 98 -27.49 4.83 -3.11
N LYS A 99 -26.38 4.10 -3.01
CA LYS A 99 -25.06 4.69 -2.81
C LYS A 99 -24.63 5.50 -4.02
N ALA A 100 -24.96 5.05 -5.23
CA ALA A 100 -24.74 5.78 -6.48
C ALA A 100 -25.57 7.07 -6.54
N ILE A 101 -26.87 7.02 -6.22
CA ILE A 101 -27.77 8.18 -6.20
C ILE A 101 -27.33 9.19 -5.13
N THR A 102 -27.03 8.75 -3.90
CA THR A 102 -26.51 9.63 -2.83
C THR A 102 -25.23 10.32 -3.27
N TRP A 103 -24.33 9.60 -3.94
CA TRP A 103 -23.05 10.12 -4.34
C TRP A 103 -23.13 11.02 -5.59
N LEU A 104 -24.00 10.70 -6.56
CA LEU A 104 -24.30 11.55 -7.72
C LEU A 104 -24.90 12.90 -7.27
N ASN A 105 -25.78 12.88 -6.28
CA ASN A 105 -26.30 14.11 -5.66
C ASN A 105 -25.21 14.91 -4.95
N ALA A 106 -24.28 14.25 -4.25
CA ALA A 106 -23.14 14.92 -3.62
C ALA A 106 -22.20 15.58 -4.66
N ALA A 107 -21.92 14.87 -5.76
CA ALA A 107 -21.10 15.38 -6.86
C ALA A 107 -21.77 16.56 -7.58
N LEU A 108 -23.09 16.50 -7.77
CA LEU A 108 -23.88 17.59 -8.35
C LEU A 108 -23.89 18.84 -7.46
N ALA A 109 -24.13 18.66 -6.15
CA ALA A 109 -24.13 19.75 -5.18
C ALA A 109 -22.76 20.44 -5.12
N GLY A 110 -21.69 19.66 -4.96
CA GLY A 110 -20.33 20.20 -4.93
C GLY A 110 -19.92 20.89 -6.24
N ASN A 111 -20.43 20.45 -7.38
CA ASN A 111 -20.17 21.09 -8.67
C ASN A 111 -20.92 22.44 -8.83
N ARG A 112 -22.15 22.54 -8.34
CA ARG A 112 -22.90 23.81 -8.32
C ARG A 112 -22.25 24.83 -7.36
N ASP A 113 -21.83 24.39 -6.17
CA ASP A 113 -21.11 25.26 -5.22
C ASP A 113 -19.78 25.77 -5.78
N CYS A 114 -19.07 24.92 -6.52
CA CYS A 114 -17.88 25.28 -7.28
C CYS A 114 -18.17 26.38 -8.32
N LEU A 115 -19.23 26.22 -9.12
CA LEU A 115 -19.61 27.20 -10.16
C LEU A 115 -20.04 28.54 -9.56
N ASP A 116 -20.86 28.51 -8.52
CA ASP A 116 -21.27 29.69 -7.76
C ASP A 116 -20.05 30.42 -7.17
N GLY A 117 -19.07 29.66 -6.66
CA GLY A 117 -17.81 30.21 -6.16
C GLY A 117 -17.00 30.92 -7.24
N LEU A 118 -16.92 30.35 -8.45
CA LEU A 118 -16.21 30.96 -9.58
C LEU A 118 -16.92 32.22 -10.10
N GLU A 119 -18.25 32.18 -10.25
CA GLU A 119 -19.05 33.34 -10.70
C GLU A 119 -18.99 34.50 -9.70
N ARG A 120 -19.06 34.23 -8.39
CA ARG A 120 -18.98 35.26 -7.32
C ARG A 120 -17.61 35.93 -7.23
N ASN A 121 -16.54 35.28 -7.69
CA ASN A 121 -15.19 35.85 -7.73
C ASN A 121 -14.87 36.51 -9.09
N GLY A 122 -15.89 36.79 -9.92
CA GLY A 122 -15.74 37.57 -11.16
C GLY A 122 -15.22 36.79 -12.37
N PHE A 123 -15.13 35.46 -12.29
CA PHE A 123 -14.70 34.63 -13.41
C PHE A 123 -15.88 34.31 -14.33
N SER A 124 -16.16 35.19 -15.30
CA SER A 124 -17.12 34.92 -16.37
C SER A 124 -16.42 34.23 -17.56
N PHE A 125 -16.08 32.95 -17.41
CA PHE A 125 -15.54 32.16 -18.52
C PHE A 125 -16.53 31.10 -18.99
N ASP A 126 -16.46 30.74 -20.27
CA ASP A 126 -17.42 29.88 -20.99
C ASP A 126 -17.75 28.61 -20.19
N THR A 127 -18.82 28.71 -19.41
CA THR A 127 -19.32 27.76 -18.41
C THR A 127 -19.82 26.46 -19.02
N LYS A 128 -19.66 26.27 -20.33
CA LYS A 128 -20.11 25.09 -21.09
C LYS A 128 -19.56 23.79 -20.55
N VAL A 129 -18.27 23.70 -20.23
CA VAL A 129 -17.66 22.43 -19.78
C VAL A 129 -18.21 21.99 -18.41
N ALA A 130 -18.33 22.91 -17.46
CA ALA A 130 -18.89 22.63 -16.13
C ALA A 130 -20.42 22.50 -16.14
N ARG A 131 -21.13 23.25 -17.00
CA ARG A 131 -22.57 23.09 -17.23
C ARG A 131 -22.89 21.77 -17.92
N ASN A 132 -22.08 21.35 -18.91
CA ASN A 132 -22.21 20.05 -19.54
C ASN A 132 -22.03 18.95 -18.50
N LEU A 133 -21.05 19.08 -17.60
CA LEU A 133 -20.86 18.10 -16.54
C LEU A 133 -22.03 18.07 -15.54
N ASN A 134 -22.64 19.22 -15.20
CA ASN A 134 -23.90 19.22 -14.45
C ASN A 134 -25.02 18.50 -15.22
N ILE A 135 -25.21 18.78 -16.51
CA ILE A 135 -26.22 18.11 -17.36
C ILE A 135 -25.98 16.60 -17.40
N ILE A 136 -24.72 16.17 -17.42
CA ILE A 136 -24.37 14.76 -17.51
C ILE A 136 -24.51 14.05 -16.16
N LEU A 137 -24.15 14.69 -15.05
CA LEU A 137 -24.43 14.19 -13.71
C LEU A 137 -25.93 14.11 -13.45
N GLU A 138 -26.71 15.10 -13.92
CA GLU A 138 -28.18 15.09 -13.88
C GLU A 138 -28.77 13.95 -14.72
N LYS A 139 -28.29 13.74 -15.94
CA LYS A 139 -28.76 12.61 -16.79
C LYS A 139 -28.36 11.24 -16.23
N ALA A 140 -27.18 11.13 -15.63
CA ALA A 140 -26.75 9.90 -14.94
C ALA A 140 -27.59 9.65 -13.68
N LEU A 141 -27.96 10.71 -12.95
CA LEU A 141 -28.86 10.62 -11.80
C LEU A 141 -30.27 10.22 -12.23
N ASP A 142 -30.82 10.85 -13.27
CA ASP A 142 -32.15 10.53 -13.83
C ASP A 142 -32.18 9.07 -14.33
N SER A 143 -31.14 8.60 -15.02
CA SER A 143 -31.04 7.20 -15.49
C SER A 143 -30.99 6.18 -14.35
N VAL A 144 -30.29 6.48 -13.25
CA VAL A 144 -30.17 5.56 -12.10
C VAL A 144 -31.42 5.63 -11.20
N ALA A 145 -32.15 6.76 -11.23
CA ALA A 145 -33.40 6.94 -10.49
C ALA A 145 -34.61 6.27 -11.18
N ASP A 146 -34.68 6.31 -12.51
CA ASP A 146 -35.76 5.68 -13.32
C ASP A 146 -35.74 4.14 -13.22
N GLU A 147 -34.55 3.52 -13.19
CA GLU A 147 -34.39 2.06 -12.98
C GLU A 147 -34.93 1.57 -11.62
N GLN A 148 -35.15 2.47 -10.65
CA GLN A 148 -35.63 2.15 -9.30
C GLN A 148 -37.09 2.60 -9.06
N GLY A 149 -37.77 3.17 -10.06
CA GLY A 149 -39.11 3.74 -9.89
C GLY A 149 -39.17 4.93 -8.93
N VAL A 150 -38.04 5.60 -8.67
CA VAL A 150 -37.95 6.75 -7.75
C VAL A 150 -38.29 8.02 -8.52
N THR A 151 -39.57 8.34 -8.64
CA THR A 151 -40.03 9.57 -9.27
C THR A 151 -39.94 10.74 -8.28
N GLY A 152 -38.86 11.51 -8.34
CA GLY A 152 -38.75 12.72 -7.53
C GLY A 152 -37.41 13.42 -7.64
N ARG A 153 -37.33 14.41 -8.53
CA ARG A 153 -36.29 15.45 -8.45
C ARG A 153 -36.39 16.10 -7.08
N GLY A 154 -35.44 15.80 -6.18
CA GLY A 154 -35.15 16.67 -5.06
C GLY A 154 -34.83 18.04 -5.65
N ARG A 155 -35.77 18.98 -5.59
CA ARG A 155 -35.62 20.32 -6.15
C ARG A 155 -34.57 21.03 -5.30
N ILE A 156 -33.31 20.97 -5.74
CA ILE A 156 -32.20 21.67 -5.08
C ILE A 156 -32.41 23.16 -5.33
N GLU A 157 -33.00 23.85 -4.34
CA GLU A 157 -32.99 25.32 -4.29
C GLU A 157 -31.53 25.78 -4.18
N ALA A 158 -31.14 26.72 -5.05
CA ALA A 158 -29.80 27.28 -5.08
C ALA A 158 -29.40 27.80 -3.69
N PHE A 159 -28.26 27.36 -3.17
CA PHE A 159 -27.74 27.83 -1.88
C PHE A 159 -27.35 29.31 -2.02
N SER A 160 -28.23 30.21 -1.57
CA SER A 160 -27.92 31.63 -1.48
C SER A 160 -26.82 31.86 -0.43
N SER A 161 -25.67 32.34 -0.91
CA SER A 161 -24.59 33.02 -0.18
C SER A 161 -23.94 32.27 1.01
N ILE A 162 -22.73 31.73 0.79
CA ILE A 162 -21.78 31.45 1.88
C ILE A 162 -21.13 32.78 2.25
N GLY A 163 -21.63 33.42 3.32
CA GLY A 163 -21.08 34.64 3.89
C GLY A 163 -19.86 34.37 4.77
N THR A 164 -18.73 35.02 4.47
CA THR A 164 -17.55 35.03 5.34
C THR A 164 -17.80 35.91 6.55
N SER A 165 -17.91 35.32 7.73
CA SER A 165 -17.90 36.06 9.00
C SER A 165 -17.17 35.28 10.09
N SER A 166 -15.84 35.23 10.00
CA SER A 166 -15.00 35.17 11.19
C SER A 166 -13.74 36.01 10.96
N LYS A 167 -13.65 37.14 11.66
CA LYS A 167 -12.45 37.96 11.80
C LYS A 167 -11.67 37.39 13.00
N GLY A 168 -10.45 36.88 12.82
CA GLY A 168 -9.57 36.55 13.95
C GLY A 168 -8.71 35.28 13.82
N PRO A 169 -7.81 35.02 14.79
CA PRO A 169 -6.60 34.18 14.69
C PRO A 169 -6.84 32.65 14.64
N ASP A 170 -8.03 32.21 14.26
CA ASP A 170 -8.52 30.85 14.46
C ASP A 170 -8.28 29.86 13.29
N TRP A 171 -7.36 30.18 12.36
CA TRP A 171 -6.96 29.26 11.29
C TRP A 171 -6.08 28.10 11.80
N GLY A 172 -5.52 28.19 13.01
CA GLY A 172 -4.57 27.21 13.56
C GLY A 172 -5.15 25.83 13.91
N LEU A 173 -6.47 25.70 14.01
CA LEU A 173 -7.14 24.42 14.33
C LEU A 173 -7.70 23.67 13.10
N LEU A 174 -7.65 24.28 11.91
CA LEU A 174 -8.18 23.67 10.68
C LEU A 174 -7.16 22.77 9.96
N GLY A 175 -5.86 22.89 10.27
CA GLY A 175 -4.78 22.10 9.63
C GLY A 175 -4.05 21.12 10.55
N SER A 176 -4.45 20.99 11.81
CA SER A 176 -3.68 20.30 12.87
C SER A 176 -4.50 19.29 13.70
N TRP A 177 -5.75 19.01 13.32
CA TRP A 177 -6.59 18.05 14.03
C TRP A 177 -6.06 16.62 13.85
N ASN A 178 -5.70 15.97 14.95
CA ASN A 178 -5.26 14.58 14.98
C ASN A 178 -6.07 13.85 16.07
N PRO A 179 -6.81 12.78 15.75
CA PRO A 179 -7.60 12.01 16.73
C PRO A 179 -6.82 11.50 17.95
N GLN A 180 -5.49 11.37 17.84
CA GLN A 180 -4.61 10.86 18.89
C GLN A 180 -4.12 11.94 19.86
N SER A 181 -4.05 13.21 19.43
CA SER A 181 -3.49 14.32 20.21
C SER A 181 -4.47 15.48 20.43
N SER A 182 -5.52 15.57 19.63
CA SER A 182 -6.55 16.59 19.72
C SER A 182 -7.71 16.09 20.57
N LYS A 183 -8.15 16.91 21.53
CA LYS A 183 -9.19 16.52 22.48
C LYS A 183 -10.57 16.83 21.91
N ALA A 184 -11.36 15.79 21.61
CA ALA A 184 -12.77 15.94 21.29
C ALA A 184 -13.61 16.12 22.57
N HIS A 185 -14.69 16.89 22.47
CA HIS A 185 -15.66 17.02 23.56
C HIS A 185 -16.64 15.85 23.55
N PHE A 186 -17.00 15.40 22.35
CA PHE A 186 -17.85 14.24 22.14
C PHE A 186 -17.33 13.41 20.96
N VAL A 187 -17.43 12.09 21.07
CA VAL A 187 -17.07 11.13 20.01
C VAL A 187 -18.33 10.38 19.58
N VAL A 188 -18.57 10.31 18.27
CA VAL A 188 -19.69 9.60 17.66
C VAL A 188 -19.14 8.39 16.90
N ALA A 189 -19.68 7.21 17.17
CA ALA A 189 -19.34 5.98 16.45
C ALA A 189 -20.52 5.01 16.41
N GLN A 190 -20.90 4.56 15.20
CA GLN A 190 -22.06 3.67 15.00
C GLN A 190 -21.90 2.30 15.67
N ASP A 191 -20.66 1.87 15.91
CA ASP A 191 -20.30 0.60 16.54
C ASP A 191 -20.32 0.63 18.08
N GLY A 192 -20.68 1.77 18.69
CA GLY A 192 -20.72 1.96 20.14
C GLY A 192 -19.36 2.29 20.77
N SER A 193 -18.30 2.45 19.97
CA SER A 193 -16.96 2.81 20.47
C SER A 193 -16.78 4.31 20.76
N GLY A 194 -17.85 5.09 20.68
CA GLY A 194 -17.91 6.53 20.95
C GLY A 194 -18.74 6.86 22.19
N ASN A 195 -18.78 8.14 22.56
CA ASN A 195 -19.69 8.64 23.60
C ASN A 195 -21.16 8.53 23.16
N TYR A 196 -21.42 8.61 21.85
CA TYR A 196 -22.75 8.50 21.26
C TYR A 196 -22.73 7.67 19.97
N ASN A 197 -23.88 7.10 19.62
CA ASN A 197 -24.01 6.29 18.40
C ASN A 197 -24.51 7.12 17.21
N THR A 198 -25.00 8.34 17.46
CA THR A 198 -25.55 9.26 16.46
C THR A 198 -25.05 10.69 16.68
N ILE A 199 -24.95 11.47 15.61
CA ILE A 199 -24.52 12.88 15.64
C ILE A 199 -25.54 13.73 16.38
N ASN A 200 -26.84 13.46 16.23
CA ASN A 200 -27.88 14.21 16.93
C ASN A 200 -27.82 14.03 18.46
N GLN A 201 -27.53 12.82 18.95
CA GLN A 201 -27.32 12.60 20.40
C GLN A 201 -26.14 13.44 20.94
N ALA A 202 -25.06 13.55 20.17
CA ALA A 202 -23.91 14.38 20.56
C ALA A 202 -24.24 15.88 20.53
N ILE A 203 -25.08 16.33 19.59
CA ILE A 203 -25.55 17.72 19.50
C ILE A 203 -26.50 18.08 20.65
N ASP A 204 -27.39 17.17 21.02
CA ASP A 204 -28.31 17.35 22.15
C ASP A 204 -27.52 17.45 23.46
N ALA A 205 -26.54 16.57 23.66
CA ALA A 205 -25.63 16.65 24.79
C ALA A 205 -24.83 17.95 24.82
N ALA A 206 -24.35 18.42 23.66
CA ALA A 206 -23.65 19.69 23.51
C ALA A 206 -24.54 20.91 23.81
N SER A 207 -25.85 20.79 23.59
CA SER A 207 -26.83 21.84 23.86
C SER A 207 -27.16 21.97 25.34
N ASN A 208 -27.01 20.88 26.10
CA ASN A 208 -27.33 20.81 27.54
C ASN A 208 -26.17 21.19 28.48
N LEU A 209 -25.04 21.69 27.96
CA LEU A 209 -23.86 22.06 28.77
C LEU A 209 -24.04 23.32 29.66
N GLY A 210 -25.15 24.06 29.53
CA GLY A 210 -25.50 25.17 30.42
C GLY A 210 -24.45 26.27 30.53
N LEU A 211 -24.28 26.85 31.73
CA LEU A 211 -23.35 27.94 32.03
C LEU A 211 -21.86 27.54 31.99
N ASN A 212 -21.54 26.24 31.86
CA ASN A 212 -20.17 25.70 31.76
C ASN A 212 -19.74 25.44 30.31
N ARG A 213 -20.38 26.11 29.35
CA ARG A 213 -20.17 25.84 27.92
C ARG A 213 -18.78 26.31 27.46
N PRO A 214 -17.97 25.44 26.83
CA PRO A 214 -16.69 25.86 26.27
C PRO A 214 -16.89 26.79 25.07
N ASN A 215 -15.90 27.66 24.83
CA ASN A 215 -15.92 28.62 23.72
C ASN A 215 -16.09 27.94 22.34
N ARG A 216 -15.66 26.67 22.19
CA ARG A 216 -15.86 25.86 20.99
C ARG A 216 -16.06 24.39 21.36
N ILE A 217 -17.09 23.76 20.78
CA ILE A 217 -17.44 22.35 21.02
C ILE A 217 -17.02 21.54 19.80
N VAL A 218 -16.21 20.51 20.01
CA VAL A 218 -15.74 19.61 18.95
C VAL A 218 -16.38 18.24 19.08
N ILE A 219 -17.15 17.83 18.07
CA ILE A 219 -17.69 16.49 17.92
C ILE A 219 -16.84 15.75 16.88
N TYR A 220 -16.15 14.70 17.31
CA TYR A 220 -15.40 13.82 16.44
C TYR A 220 -16.27 12.63 16.02
N ILE A 221 -16.35 12.37 14.72
CA ILE A 221 -17.24 11.37 14.11
C ILE A 221 -16.36 10.31 13.44
N LYS A 222 -16.40 9.09 13.97
CA LYS A 222 -15.62 8.00 13.39
C LYS A 222 -16.16 7.60 12.01
N SER A 223 -15.31 6.95 11.23
CA SER A 223 -15.58 6.38 9.91
C SER A 223 -16.95 5.70 9.84
N GLY A 224 -17.76 6.05 8.84
CA GLY A 224 -19.11 5.53 8.69
C GLY A 224 -20.00 6.38 7.78
N VAL A 225 -21.19 5.86 7.48
CA VAL A 225 -22.24 6.60 6.75
C VAL A 225 -23.37 6.92 7.73
N TYR A 226 -23.49 8.20 8.08
CA TYR A 226 -24.44 8.71 9.05
C TYR A 226 -25.65 9.31 8.33
N ASN A 227 -26.69 8.48 8.22
CA ASN A 227 -27.95 8.84 7.57
C ASN A 227 -28.92 9.49 8.55
N GLU A 228 -28.60 10.69 9.03
CA GLU A 228 -29.40 11.38 10.06
C GLU A 228 -29.57 12.86 9.73
N GLN A 229 -30.76 13.40 9.98
CA GLN A 229 -31.00 14.84 9.81
C GLN A 229 -30.26 15.61 10.91
N VAL A 230 -29.03 16.03 10.62
CA VAL A 230 -28.23 16.84 11.52
C VAL A 230 -28.74 18.29 11.48
N ASN A 231 -29.29 18.79 12.60
CA ASN A 231 -29.74 20.17 12.75
C ASN A 231 -29.02 20.83 13.94
N ALA A 232 -27.84 21.39 13.68
CA ALA A 232 -27.06 22.08 14.70
C ALA A 232 -27.44 23.56 14.76
N LYS A 233 -28.26 23.96 15.74
CA LYS A 233 -28.56 25.39 16.01
C LYS A 233 -27.46 26.11 16.83
N LEU A 234 -26.30 25.46 16.99
CA LEU A 234 -25.23 25.92 17.87
C LEU A 234 -24.17 26.68 17.07
N THR A 235 -23.92 27.93 17.46
CA THR A 235 -23.00 28.85 16.77
C THR A 235 -21.52 28.56 17.02
N ASN A 236 -21.18 27.70 17.97
CA ASN A 236 -19.81 27.37 18.37
C ASN A 236 -19.48 25.87 18.24
N LEU A 237 -20.19 25.16 17.37
CA LEU A 237 -20.05 23.72 17.14
C LEU A 237 -19.13 23.43 15.94
N MET A 238 -18.28 22.41 16.08
CA MET A 238 -17.39 21.89 15.03
C MET A 238 -17.56 20.38 14.91
N LEU A 239 -17.80 19.90 13.68
CA LEU A 239 -17.87 18.48 13.34
C LEU A 239 -16.59 18.07 12.62
N VAL A 240 -15.95 17.00 13.06
CA VAL A 240 -14.70 16.50 12.47
C VAL A 240 -14.79 15.00 12.26
N GLY A 241 -14.55 14.52 11.05
CA GLY A 241 -14.55 13.08 10.74
C GLY A 241 -13.16 12.48 10.57
N ASP A 242 -13.10 11.16 10.37
CA ASP A 242 -11.88 10.39 10.06
C ASP A 242 -11.28 10.63 8.67
N GLY A 243 -11.94 11.44 7.85
CA GLY A 243 -11.55 11.71 6.47
C GLY A 243 -12.75 11.82 5.55
N ILE A 244 -12.62 12.66 4.51
CA ILE A 244 -13.67 12.95 3.52
C ILE A 244 -14.16 11.69 2.78
N ASP A 245 -13.34 10.66 2.65
CA ASP A 245 -13.67 9.38 2.02
C ASP A 245 -14.21 8.32 2.99
N ARG A 246 -14.03 8.54 4.31
CA ARG A 246 -14.33 7.58 5.39
C ARG A 246 -15.55 7.97 6.21
N THR A 247 -15.82 9.26 6.36
CA THR A 247 -16.94 9.78 7.15
C THR A 247 -17.90 10.54 6.24
N ILE A 248 -19.10 10.01 6.03
CA ILE A 248 -20.13 10.60 5.17
C ILE A 248 -21.35 10.92 6.03
N ILE A 249 -21.80 12.17 6.01
CA ILE A 249 -22.89 12.68 6.84
C ILE A 249 -23.98 13.23 5.92
N THR A 250 -25.21 12.70 5.99
CA THR A 250 -26.29 13.21 5.16
C THR A 250 -27.08 14.33 5.87
N CYS A 251 -26.85 15.60 5.58
CA CYS A 251 -27.54 16.74 6.21
C CYS A 251 -28.50 17.49 5.25
N ASN A 252 -29.65 17.93 5.76
CA ASN A 252 -30.63 18.71 5.00
C ASN A 252 -30.38 20.24 5.03
N LYS A 253 -29.69 20.76 6.05
CA LYS A 253 -29.41 22.19 6.22
C LYS A 253 -28.17 22.38 7.08
N TYR A 254 -27.09 22.90 6.50
CA TYR A 254 -26.00 23.48 7.26
C TYR A 254 -26.31 24.97 7.45
N SER A 255 -26.46 25.44 8.69
CA SER A 255 -26.65 26.87 8.95
C SER A 255 -25.29 27.58 8.93
N ASP A 256 -25.24 28.73 8.26
CA ASP A 256 -24.10 29.55 7.82
C ASP A 256 -23.08 30.04 8.88
N GLN A 257 -22.89 29.37 10.03
CA GLN A 257 -22.07 29.91 11.13
C GLN A 257 -21.11 28.93 11.83
N SER A 258 -21.04 27.66 11.45
CA SER A 258 -20.04 26.73 11.98
C SER A 258 -18.95 26.47 10.94
N GLY A 259 -17.68 26.55 11.31
CA GLY A 259 -16.56 26.25 10.41
C GLY A 259 -16.29 24.75 10.39
N GLY A 260 -16.56 24.07 9.28
CA GLY A 260 -16.14 22.68 9.06
C GLY A 260 -14.65 22.61 8.68
N THR A 261 -13.94 21.59 9.17
CA THR A 261 -12.58 21.26 8.74
C THR A 261 -12.59 20.73 7.30
N PRO A 262 -11.86 21.36 6.35
CA PRO A 262 -11.57 20.76 5.06
C PRO A 262 -11.00 19.35 5.26
N GLU A 263 -11.33 18.40 4.39
CA GLU A 263 -10.80 17.02 4.35
C GLU A 263 -11.29 16.03 5.42
N SER A 264 -12.11 16.46 6.39
CA SER A 264 -12.48 15.60 7.52
C SER A 264 -13.77 14.76 7.35
N ALA A 265 -14.73 15.20 6.54
CA ALA A 265 -15.96 14.43 6.25
C ALA A 265 -16.66 14.94 4.96
N THR A 266 -17.42 14.07 4.27
CA THR A 266 -18.30 14.46 3.16
C THR A 266 -19.72 14.72 3.67
N PHE A 267 -20.31 15.86 3.32
CA PHE A 267 -21.71 16.19 3.63
C PHE A 267 -22.61 16.03 2.40
N VAL A 268 -23.81 15.46 2.55
CA VAL A 268 -24.72 15.13 1.43
C VAL A 268 -26.18 15.39 1.80
N GLN A 269 -27.09 15.72 0.88
CA GLN A 269 -28.53 15.70 1.21
C GLN A 269 -29.09 14.25 1.26
N PRO A 270 -29.97 13.91 2.20
CA PRO A 270 -30.67 12.62 2.22
C PRO A 270 -31.56 12.42 0.99
N LEU A 271 -31.58 11.19 0.47
CA LEU A 271 -32.51 10.76 -0.56
C LEU A 271 -33.92 10.62 0.02
N PRO A 272 -34.99 10.95 -0.73
CA PRO A 272 -36.34 10.60 -0.31
C PRO A 272 -36.48 9.07 -0.15
N PRO A 273 -37.29 8.59 0.81
CA PRO A 273 -37.50 7.16 0.98
C PRO A 273 -38.14 6.57 -0.28
N PRO A 274 -37.83 5.29 -0.62
CA PRO A 274 -38.49 4.63 -1.74
C PRO A 274 -39.98 4.51 -1.44
N THR A 275 -40.78 4.87 -2.41
CA THR A 275 -42.19 4.51 -2.45
C THR A 275 -42.31 2.98 -2.43
N SER A 276 -43.17 2.50 -1.54
CA SER A 276 -43.33 1.11 -1.15
C SER A 276 -43.68 0.18 -2.32
N ALA A 277 -42.93 -0.91 -2.46
CA ALA A 277 -43.45 -2.17 -2.97
C ALA A 277 -42.79 -3.34 -2.23
N ASN A 278 -43.57 -3.89 -1.29
CA ASN A 278 -43.56 -5.22 -0.70
C ASN A 278 -42.31 -6.10 -0.91
N LEU A 279 -41.67 -6.49 0.20
CA LEU A 279 -41.67 -7.89 0.67
C LEU A 279 -41.04 -8.02 2.06
N ASN A 280 -41.88 -8.45 3.00
CA ASN A 280 -41.55 -8.80 4.38
C ASN A 280 -40.63 -10.02 4.45
N TRP A 281 -39.67 -9.99 5.37
CA TRP A 281 -39.43 -11.15 6.25
C TRP A 281 -38.95 -10.69 7.63
N ARG A 282 -39.85 -10.81 8.60
CA ARG A 282 -39.58 -10.86 10.04
C ARG A 282 -39.46 -12.33 10.43
N PHE A 283 -38.46 -12.70 11.22
CA PHE A 283 -38.64 -13.67 12.31
C PHE A 283 -37.70 -13.33 13.47
N MET A 284 -38.31 -13.11 14.64
CA MET A 284 -37.68 -13.09 15.96
C MET A 284 -37.57 -14.54 16.46
N MET A 285 -36.57 -14.84 17.29
CA MET A 285 -36.77 -15.46 18.61
C MET A 285 -35.46 -15.35 19.41
N ALA A 286 -35.59 -14.85 20.65
CA ALA A 286 -34.58 -14.88 21.69
C ALA A 286 -35.00 -15.92 22.75
N GLY A 287 -34.02 -16.49 23.46
CA GLY A 287 -34.21 -17.05 24.81
C GLY A 287 -33.68 -18.47 25.01
N GLY A 288 -32.75 -18.61 25.96
CA GLY A 288 -32.34 -19.90 26.53
C GLY A 288 -31.03 -19.79 27.32
N SER A 289 -31.12 -19.94 28.64
CA SER A 289 -30.09 -19.70 29.65
C SER A 289 -29.30 -20.96 30.06
N ASP A 290 -28.20 -20.68 30.76
CA ASP A 290 -27.57 -21.43 31.87
C ASP A 290 -26.55 -22.56 31.66
N SER A 291 -25.55 -22.46 32.55
CA SER A 291 -24.66 -23.46 33.15
C SER A 291 -23.17 -23.47 32.73
N VAL A 292 -22.36 -23.26 33.77
CA VAL A 292 -20.89 -23.31 33.83
C VAL A 292 -20.51 -24.79 33.95
N ASP A 293 -19.61 -25.27 33.08
CA ASP A 293 -19.05 -26.63 33.22
C ASP A 293 -17.54 -26.69 32.91
N ILE A 294 -16.87 -27.53 33.70
CA ILE A 294 -15.41 -27.72 33.81
C ILE A 294 -14.86 -28.33 32.52
N GLN A 295 -14.09 -27.56 31.74
CA GLN A 295 -13.56 -28.03 30.46
C GLN A 295 -12.41 -29.04 30.61
N THR A 296 -12.67 -30.28 30.17
CA THR A 296 -11.65 -31.25 29.78
C THR A 296 -10.83 -30.70 28.62
N LEU A 297 -9.51 -30.54 28.82
CA LEU A 297 -8.58 -30.04 27.79
C LEU A 297 -8.53 -31.01 26.59
N SER A 298 -8.49 -30.47 25.37
CA SER A 298 -8.35 -31.23 24.13
C SER A 298 -6.90 -31.28 23.66
N CYS A 299 -6.53 -32.39 23.01
CA CYS A 299 -5.19 -32.65 22.49
C CYS A 299 -4.89 -31.69 21.35
N ALA A 300 -3.81 -30.90 21.49
CA ALA A 300 -3.40 -29.89 20.53
C ALA A 300 -3.14 -30.43 19.12
N LYS A 301 -2.90 -31.74 18.98
CA LYS A 301 -2.68 -32.39 17.68
C LYS A 301 -3.94 -33.01 17.08
N CYS A 302 -4.71 -33.76 17.86
CA CYS A 302 -5.76 -34.63 17.33
C CYS A 302 -7.15 -34.40 17.93
N GLY A 303 -7.31 -33.41 18.80
CA GLY A 303 -8.60 -33.01 19.39
C GLY A 303 -9.17 -33.95 20.46
N LYS A 304 -8.59 -35.14 20.67
CA LYS A 304 -9.01 -36.10 21.72
C LYS A 304 -8.77 -35.54 23.13
N PRO A 305 -9.48 -36.02 24.17
CA PRO A 305 -9.21 -35.61 25.56
C PRO A 305 -7.73 -35.76 25.93
N ALA A 306 -7.15 -34.72 26.50
CA ALA A 306 -5.74 -34.64 26.84
C ALA A 306 -5.50 -34.91 28.32
N HIS A 307 -4.47 -35.70 28.62
CA HIS A 307 -4.09 -36.07 29.99
C HIS A 307 -2.61 -35.78 30.28
N LEU A 308 -1.84 -35.33 29.28
CA LEU A 308 -0.43 -34.94 29.39
C LEU A 308 -0.29 -33.46 29.04
N GLN A 309 0.65 -32.77 29.69
CA GLN A 309 0.98 -31.37 29.40
C GLN A 309 2.47 -31.20 29.13
N CYS A 310 2.84 -30.26 28.26
CA CYS A 310 4.24 -29.93 28.01
C CYS A 310 4.90 -29.37 29.29
N PRO A 311 5.96 -29.99 29.84
CA PRO A 311 6.61 -29.53 31.06
C PRO A 311 7.14 -28.09 30.95
N LYS A 312 7.64 -27.71 29.77
CA LYS A 312 8.19 -26.37 29.53
C LYS A 312 7.11 -25.28 29.47
N CYS A 313 5.92 -25.59 28.95
CA CYS A 313 4.78 -24.65 29.00
C CYS A 313 4.29 -24.45 30.44
N VAL A 314 4.32 -25.51 31.26
CA VAL A 314 3.98 -25.43 32.69
C VAL A 314 5.02 -24.58 33.44
N GLU A 315 6.31 -24.80 33.19
CA GLU A 315 7.42 -23.99 33.75
C GLU A 315 7.28 -22.51 33.36
N LEU A 316 6.93 -22.22 32.10
CA LEU A 316 6.79 -20.87 31.56
C LEU A 316 5.40 -20.23 31.83
N LYS A 317 4.52 -20.89 32.60
CA LYS A 317 3.15 -20.44 32.92
C LYS A 317 2.31 -20.05 31.68
N LEU A 318 2.48 -20.76 30.56
CA LEU A 318 1.73 -20.51 29.34
C LEU A 318 0.30 -21.09 29.40
N PRO A 319 -0.66 -20.57 28.61
CA PRO A 319 -2.02 -21.10 28.56
C PRO A 319 -2.06 -22.61 28.32
N ARG A 320 -2.96 -23.31 29.03
CA ARG A 320 -3.08 -24.77 28.98
C ARG A 320 -3.72 -25.25 27.66
N GLU A 321 -4.58 -24.43 27.07
CA GLU A 321 -5.16 -24.68 25.74
C GLU A 321 -4.06 -24.67 24.67
N GLY A 322 -3.92 -25.77 23.91
CA GLY A 322 -2.87 -25.91 22.89
C GLY A 322 -1.52 -26.44 23.39
N ALA A 323 -1.38 -26.73 24.69
CA ALA A 323 -0.19 -27.34 25.30
C ALA A 323 -0.48 -28.71 25.95
N ALA A 324 -1.67 -29.25 25.73
CA ALA A 324 -2.13 -30.52 26.25
C ALA A 324 -2.16 -31.61 25.16
N PHE A 325 -1.79 -32.84 25.51
CA PHE A 325 -1.66 -33.97 24.59
C PHE A 325 -2.33 -35.23 25.16
N CYS A 326 -2.88 -36.07 24.28
CA CYS A 326 -3.48 -37.34 24.69
C CYS A 326 -2.45 -38.47 24.86
N SER A 327 -1.27 -38.37 24.24
CA SER A 327 -0.19 -39.37 24.31
C SER A 327 1.19 -38.77 24.03
N GLN A 328 2.23 -39.47 24.45
CA GLN A 328 3.63 -39.07 24.21
C GLN A 328 3.97 -38.98 22.71
N ASP A 329 3.33 -39.81 21.88
CA ASP A 329 3.53 -39.77 20.41
C ASP A 329 2.91 -38.53 19.78
N CYS A 330 1.74 -38.09 20.26
CA CYS A 330 1.14 -36.82 19.83
C CYS A 330 2.01 -35.63 20.25
N PHE A 331 2.66 -35.68 21.42
CA PHE A 331 3.61 -34.67 21.86
C PHE A 331 4.85 -34.62 20.94
N LYS A 332 5.55 -35.75 20.74
CA LYS A 332 6.78 -35.83 19.94
C LYS A 332 6.57 -35.37 18.49
N SER A 333 5.47 -35.81 17.88
CA SER A 333 5.16 -35.46 16.49
C SER A 333 4.67 -34.02 16.29
N SER A 334 4.21 -33.35 17.36
CA SER A 334 3.85 -31.93 17.34
C SER A 334 5.04 -31.02 17.72
N TRP A 335 6.19 -31.57 18.10
CA TRP A 335 7.31 -30.79 18.64
C TRP A 335 7.87 -29.76 17.65
N GLY A 336 7.92 -30.10 16.36
CA GLY A 336 8.44 -29.24 15.30
C GLY A 336 7.71 -27.89 15.21
N SER A 337 6.38 -27.89 15.36
CA SER A 337 5.56 -26.67 15.38
C SER A 337 5.41 -26.07 16.78
N HIS A 338 5.31 -26.89 17.82
CA HIS A 338 5.04 -26.45 19.20
C HIS A 338 6.19 -25.65 19.84
N LYS A 339 7.45 -25.97 19.49
CA LYS A 339 8.63 -25.24 20.02
C LYS A 339 8.64 -23.74 19.69
N SER A 340 7.94 -23.33 18.64
CA SER A 340 7.79 -21.91 18.26
C SER A 340 7.05 -21.07 19.32
N VAL A 341 6.15 -21.70 20.08
CA VAL A 341 5.41 -21.05 21.18
C VAL A 341 6.35 -20.68 22.32
N HIS A 342 7.37 -21.50 22.57
CA HIS A 342 8.38 -21.26 23.61
C HIS A 342 9.30 -20.09 23.22
N LEU A 343 9.62 -19.97 21.92
CA LEU A 343 10.38 -18.86 21.37
C LEU A 343 9.62 -17.53 21.50
N LYS A 344 8.31 -17.54 21.18
CA LYS A 344 7.41 -16.38 21.35
C LYS A 344 7.32 -15.92 22.82
N ALA A 345 7.27 -16.86 23.77
CA ALA A 345 7.27 -16.58 25.20
C ALA A 345 8.60 -16.00 25.70
N LYS A 346 9.73 -16.52 25.20
CA LYS A 346 11.06 -16.03 25.52
C LYS A 346 11.27 -14.59 25.02
N LEU A 347 10.78 -14.28 23.82
CA LEU A 347 10.81 -12.92 23.26
C LEU A 347 9.93 -11.92 24.02
N SER A 348 8.80 -12.36 24.59
CA SER A 348 7.92 -11.50 25.41
C SER A 348 8.44 -11.29 26.84
N SER A 349 9.26 -12.19 27.37
CA SER A 349 9.96 -11.98 28.65
C SER A 349 11.09 -10.95 28.57
N LEU A 350 11.63 -10.67 27.37
CA LEU A 350 12.65 -9.64 27.13
C LEU A 350 12.06 -8.23 27.01
N SER A 351 10.74 -8.10 26.90
CA SER A 351 10.04 -6.81 26.76
C SER A 351 9.45 -6.27 28.07
N SER A 352 9.72 -6.89 29.22
CA SER A 352 9.02 -6.61 30.49
C SER A 352 9.94 -6.30 31.68
N SER A 353 11.05 -5.58 31.46
CA SER A 353 11.80 -4.95 32.55
C SER A 353 12.16 -3.50 32.25
N GLU A 354 11.63 -2.62 33.13
CA GLU A 354 12.11 -1.29 33.54
C GLU A 354 11.61 -0.04 32.78
N GLN A 355 10.64 0.61 33.44
CA GLN A 355 10.34 2.03 33.40
C GLN A 355 11.27 2.73 34.41
N ASP A 356 12.09 3.69 33.97
CA ASP A 356 12.49 4.87 34.76
C ASP A 356 13.24 5.90 33.88
N ALA A 357 13.22 7.17 34.30
CA ALA A 357 13.47 8.36 33.50
C ALA A 357 14.96 8.68 33.20
N VAL A 358 15.17 9.28 32.01
CA VAL A 358 16.37 9.97 31.44
C VAL A 358 17.53 9.12 30.89
N SER A 359 17.52 8.80 29.57
CA SER A 359 18.74 8.52 28.77
C SER A 359 18.47 8.40 27.24
N PRO A 360 19.47 8.59 26.35
CA PRO A 360 19.28 8.64 24.90
C PRO A 360 18.93 7.24 24.36
N THR A 361 18.04 7.20 23.35
CA THR A 361 17.57 6.02 22.59
C THR A 361 18.50 4.81 22.69
N ASN A 362 18.02 3.68 23.22
CA ASN A 362 18.67 2.37 23.46
C ASN A 362 19.56 1.77 22.33
N GLY A 363 20.53 2.51 21.79
CA GLY A 363 21.43 2.06 20.72
C GLY A 363 20.84 1.98 19.30
N TRP A 364 19.53 2.18 19.13
CA TRP A 364 18.88 2.19 17.81
C TRP A 364 19.06 3.57 17.16
N LEU A 365 19.69 3.59 15.99
CA LEU A 365 20.05 4.81 15.26
C LEU A 365 19.74 4.64 13.77
N TYR A 366 19.49 5.75 13.05
CA TYR A 366 19.30 5.73 11.60
C TYR A 366 20.61 5.40 10.89
N CYS A 367 20.52 4.60 9.83
CA CYS A 367 21.63 4.21 8.98
C CYS A 367 22.01 5.32 7.98
N LEU A 368 23.31 5.53 7.78
CA LEU A 368 23.87 6.44 6.78
C LEU A 368 25.13 5.82 6.14
N LYS A 369 25.56 6.41 5.01
CA LYS A 369 26.86 6.10 4.37
C LYS A 369 27.08 4.59 4.18
N LYS A 370 26.10 3.92 3.58
CA LYS A 370 26.12 2.49 3.28
C LYS A 370 26.29 1.58 4.51
N GLY A 371 25.82 2.00 5.69
CA GLY A 371 25.97 1.23 6.94
C GLY A 371 27.17 1.62 7.79
N GLN A 372 28.07 2.45 7.29
CA GLN A 372 29.29 2.86 8.00
C GLN A 372 29.07 3.99 9.03
N ALA A 373 27.93 4.67 8.98
CA ALA A 373 27.61 5.74 9.91
C ALA A 373 26.19 5.60 10.46
N ARG A 374 26.00 6.10 11.68
CA ARG A 374 24.71 6.09 12.38
C ARG A 374 24.41 7.46 12.99
N THR A 375 23.14 7.84 13.03
CA THR A 375 22.70 9.13 13.59
C THR A 375 21.41 8.96 14.39
N PRO A 376 21.21 9.70 15.50
CA PRO A 376 19.94 9.71 16.22
C PRO A 376 18.87 10.54 15.50
N LYS A 377 19.25 11.39 14.54
CA LYS A 377 18.34 12.27 13.81
C LYS A 377 18.02 11.69 12.44
N MET A 378 16.73 11.62 12.11
CA MET A 378 16.27 11.18 10.78
C MET A 378 16.96 12.02 9.68
N PRO A 379 17.56 11.39 8.67
CA PRO A 379 18.19 12.12 7.59
C PRO A 379 17.19 12.97 6.82
N HIS A 380 17.67 14.08 6.27
CA HIS A 380 16.88 14.88 5.34
C HIS A 380 16.97 14.27 3.95
N PHE A 381 15.81 14.05 3.32
CA PHE A 381 15.68 13.61 1.95
C PHE A 381 14.33 14.07 1.39
N ASP A 382 14.29 14.36 0.10
CA ASP A 382 13.04 14.61 -0.62
C ASP A 382 12.40 13.27 -0.99
N TRP A 383 11.61 12.75 -0.06
CA TRP A 383 10.99 11.42 -0.13
C TRP A 383 10.00 11.32 -1.29
N THR A 384 10.09 10.24 -2.07
CA THR A 384 9.24 10.04 -3.25
C THR A 384 7.84 9.56 -2.89
N GLY A 385 7.70 8.80 -1.81
CA GLY A 385 6.42 8.26 -1.31
C GLY A 385 6.20 8.51 0.19
N THR A 386 5.34 7.70 0.80
CA THR A 386 4.93 7.83 2.21
C THR A 386 5.88 7.13 3.17
N LEU A 387 6.70 6.19 2.70
CA LEU A 387 7.63 5.44 3.54
C LEU A 387 8.76 6.33 4.07
N ARG A 388 9.22 6.05 5.29
CA ARG A 388 10.35 6.72 5.93
C ARG A 388 11.26 5.65 6.55
N PRO A 389 12.58 5.88 6.61
CA PRO A 389 13.46 5.02 7.37
C PRO A 389 13.12 5.13 8.86
N TYR A 390 13.33 4.05 9.59
CA TYR A 390 13.32 4.01 11.04
C TYR A 390 14.73 3.69 11.56
N PRO A 391 15.00 3.92 12.85
CA PRO A 391 16.24 3.46 13.47
C PRO A 391 16.41 1.95 13.31
N ILE A 392 17.65 1.48 13.19
CA ILE A 392 17.98 0.05 13.05
C ILE A 392 18.68 -0.47 14.31
N SER A 393 18.46 -1.74 14.64
CA SER A 393 19.16 -2.40 15.75
C SER A 393 20.67 -2.56 15.47
N LYS A 394 21.43 -3.04 16.46
CA LYS A 394 22.84 -3.40 16.27
C LYS A 394 22.98 -4.54 15.25
N MET A 395 24.16 -4.63 14.63
CA MET A 395 24.47 -5.77 13.75
C MET A 395 24.44 -7.07 14.57
N ARG A 396 23.85 -8.13 14.01
CA ARG A 396 23.73 -9.43 14.68
C ARG A 396 25.03 -10.21 14.58
N GLU A 397 25.35 -10.98 15.62
CA GLU A 397 26.60 -11.72 15.73
C GLU A 397 26.49 -13.08 15.05
N VAL A 398 27.52 -13.45 14.29
CA VAL A 398 27.63 -14.78 13.67
C VAL A 398 28.52 -15.66 14.53
N PRO A 399 28.11 -16.88 14.92
CA PRO A 399 28.95 -17.79 15.70
C PRO A 399 30.23 -18.19 14.96
N ALA A 400 31.34 -18.33 15.69
CA ALA A 400 32.67 -18.58 15.13
C ALA A 400 32.84 -19.91 14.35
N HIS A 401 31.88 -20.85 14.47
CA HIS A 401 31.93 -22.12 13.74
C HIS A 401 31.32 -22.05 12.33
N VAL A 402 30.62 -20.95 12.01
CA VAL A 402 30.04 -20.73 10.69
C VAL A 402 31.14 -20.28 9.72
N GLU A 403 31.20 -20.89 8.55
CA GLU A 403 32.12 -20.49 7.48
C GLU A 403 31.78 -19.08 7.00
N LEU A 404 32.79 -18.22 6.88
CA LEU A 404 32.60 -16.80 6.58
C LEU A 404 33.08 -16.46 5.16
N PRO A 405 32.36 -15.62 4.39
CA PRO A 405 32.89 -15.03 3.16
C PRO A 405 33.99 -13.98 3.46
N ASP A 406 34.74 -13.58 2.44
CA ASP A 406 35.96 -12.77 2.60
C ASP A 406 35.73 -11.31 3.05
N TRP A 407 34.49 -10.81 2.96
CA TRP A 407 34.06 -9.50 3.47
C TRP A 407 33.48 -9.54 4.89
N ALA A 408 33.22 -10.71 5.48
CA ALA A 408 32.43 -10.80 6.71
C ALA A 408 32.99 -9.92 7.85
N SER A 409 34.32 -9.79 7.94
CA SER A 409 34.99 -9.03 9.00
C SER A 409 35.11 -7.52 8.75
N ASP A 410 35.32 -7.09 7.52
CA ASP A 410 35.69 -5.70 7.19
C ASP A 410 34.78 -5.03 6.15
N GLY A 411 33.77 -5.76 5.68
CA GLY A 411 32.76 -5.33 4.74
C GLY A 411 33.24 -5.12 3.32
N ILE A 412 34.43 -5.59 2.96
CA ILE A 412 35.02 -5.40 1.63
C ILE A 412 35.14 -6.75 0.92
N PRO A 413 34.36 -7.02 -0.15
CA PRO A 413 34.57 -8.19 -0.99
C PRO A 413 35.86 -8.01 -1.79
N LYS A 414 36.89 -8.79 -1.46
CA LYS A 414 38.25 -8.70 -2.03
C LYS A 414 38.40 -9.60 -3.24
N ILE A 415 37.74 -10.76 -3.23
CA ILE A 415 37.83 -11.76 -4.29
C ILE A 415 37.01 -11.29 -5.50
N GLU A 416 35.76 -10.85 -5.30
CA GLU A 416 34.85 -10.54 -6.41
C GLU A 416 35.41 -9.54 -7.42
N PRO A 417 35.91 -8.34 -7.03
CA PRO A 417 36.33 -7.32 -7.99
C PRO A 417 37.58 -7.73 -8.81
N ASN A 418 38.36 -8.68 -8.29
CA ASN A 418 39.61 -9.13 -8.88
C ASN A 418 39.50 -10.51 -9.55
N SER A 419 38.31 -11.11 -9.57
CA SER A 419 38.09 -12.44 -10.13
C SER A 419 37.83 -12.39 -11.65
N ASN A 420 38.41 -13.35 -12.37
CA ASN A 420 38.09 -13.55 -13.80
C ASN A 420 36.62 -13.88 -14.04
N LEU A 421 35.90 -14.35 -13.01
CA LEU A 421 34.46 -14.61 -13.07
C LEU A 421 33.62 -13.34 -13.23
N GLN A 422 34.19 -12.14 -13.08
CA GLN A 422 33.53 -10.88 -13.48
C GLN A 422 33.37 -10.74 -15.00
N HIS A 423 34.09 -11.54 -15.78
CA HIS A 423 34.11 -11.45 -17.25
C HIS A 423 33.78 -12.78 -17.94
N VAL A 424 33.88 -13.90 -17.22
CA VAL A 424 33.64 -15.24 -17.74
C VAL A 424 32.46 -15.87 -17.01
N VAL A 425 31.47 -16.34 -17.78
CA VAL A 425 30.36 -17.13 -17.23
C VAL A 425 30.84 -18.55 -16.99
N GLU A 426 31.00 -18.92 -15.72
CA GLU A 426 31.52 -20.20 -15.27
C GLU A 426 30.62 -21.38 -15.68
N ILE A 427 31.25 -22.48 -16.11
CA ILE A 427 30.61 -23.80 -16.20
C ILE A 427 30.99 -24.56 -14.93
N LYS A 428 30.02 -24.77 -14.04
CA LYS A 428 30.29 -25.41 -12.75
C LYS A 428 30.59 -26.90 -12.91
N THR A 429 31.51 -27.37 -12.08
CA THR A 429 31.79 -28.79 -11.89
C THR A 429 30.62 -29.49 -11.19
N PRO A 430 30.51 -30.83 -11.27
CA PRO A 430 29.48 -31.59 -10.56
C PRO A 430 29.45 -31.33 -9.05
N ASP A 431 30.62 -31.15 -8.42
CA ASP A 431 30.73 -30.81 -6.99
C ASP A 431 30.14 -29.43 -6.69
N GLN A 432 30.56 -28.40 -7.44
CA GLN A 432 30.02 -27.05 -7.31
C GLN A 432 28.50 -27.05 -7.48
N ILE A 433 27.97 -27.79 -8.46
CA ILE A 433 26.51 -27.92 -8.67
C ILE A 433 25.83 -28.55 -7.46
N GLN A 434 26.41 -29.58 -6.86
CA GLN A 434 25.85 -30.20 -5.65
C GLN A 434 25.83 -29.24 -4.46
N ARG A 435 26.92 -28.49 -4.25
CA ARG A 435 26.98 -27.43 -3.23
C ARG A 435 25.95 -26.32 -3.50
N MET A 436 25.75 -25.95 -4.77
CA MET A 436 24.70 -25.00 -5.16
C MET A 436 23.31 -25.51 -4.80
N ARG A 437 22.96 -26.77 -5.09
CA ARG A 437 21.66 -27.35 -4.73
C ARG A 437 21.40 -27.31 -3.23
N GLU A 438 22.39 -27.71 -2.43
CA GLU A 438 22.27 -27.72 -0.97
C GLU A 438 22.10 -26.31 -0.40
N THR A 439 22.92 -25.37 -0.84
CA THR A 439 22.90 -23.96 -0.39
C THR A 439 21.59 -23.27 -0.77
N ASN A 440 21.12 -23.46 -2.00
CA ASN A 440 19.89 -22.85 -2.48
C ASN A 440 18.64 -23.45 -1.83
N ARG A 441 18.67 -24.74 -1.47
CA ARG A 441 17.63 -25.33 -0.62
C ARG A 441 17.61 -24.69 0.78
N ILE A 442 18.76 -24.43 1.39
CA ILE A 442 18.83 -23.71 2.68
C ILE A 442 18.24 -22.30 2.52
N ALA A 443 18.62 -21.57 1.47
CA ALA A 443 18.08 -20.23 1.20
C ALA A 443 16.54 -20.25 1.13
N ARG A 444 15.96 -21.23 0.43
CA ARG A 444 14.49 -21.44 0.39
C ARG A 444 13.88 -21.68 1.76
N GLU A 445 14.48 -22.54 2.58
CA GLU A 445 14.00 -22.84 3.93
C GLU A 445 14.05 -21.59 4.84
N VAL A 446 15.05 -20.72 4.65
CA VAL A 446 15.18 -19.43 5.35
C VAL A 446 14.11 -18.44 4.89
N LEU A 447 13.87 -18.30 3.58
CA LEU A 447 12.78 -17.45 3.06
C LEU A 447 11.40 -17.97 3.53
N ASP A 448 11.21 -19.29 3.60
CA ASP A 448 10.02 -19.91 4.18
C ASP A 448 9.81 -19.54 5.64
N ALA A 449 10.89 -19.41 6.42
CA ALA A 449 10.81 -18.98 7.81
C ALA A 449 10.36 -17.52 7.92
N ALA A 450 10.89 -16.63 7.07
CA ALA A 450 10.46 -15.24 6.98
C ALA A 450 8.98 -15.12 6.59
N ALA A 451 8.55 -15.85 5.55
CA ALA A 451 7.17 -15.84 5.05
C ALA A 451 6.14 -16.16 6.15
N ARG A 452 6.45 -17.08 7.08
CA ARG A 452 5.53 -17.49 8.16
C ARG A 452 5.29 -16.41 9.22
N VAL A 453 6.14 -15.40 9.32
CA VAL A 453 6.03 -14.36 10.36
C VAL A 453 5.47 -13.05 9.82
N ILE A 454 5.34 -12.89 8.50
CA ILE A 454 4.81 -11.68 7.87
C ILE A 454 3.34 -11.50 8.24
N ARG A 455 3.05 -10.39 8.91
CA ARG A 455 1.70 -9.98 9.36
C ARG A 455 1.72 -8.50 9.76
N PRO A 456 0.56 -7.82 9.81
CA PRO A 456 0.49 -6.48 10.36
C PRO A 456 1.10 -6.40 11.77
N GLY A 457 1.87 -5.35 12.01
CA GLY A 457 2.48 -5.01 13.30
C GLY A 457 3.85 -5.62 13.59
N ILE A 458 4.35 -6.57 12.78
CA ILE A 458 5.75 -7.05 12.89
C ILE A 458 6.69 -6.00 12.30
N THR A 459 7.87 -5.81 12.88
CA THR A 459 8.89 -4.94 12.25
C THR A 459 9.70 -5.68 11.20
N THR A 460 10.30 -4.93 10.27
CA THR A 460 11.26 -5.53 9.34
C THR A 460 12.52 -6.02 10.05
N ASP A 461 12.97 -5.37 11.14
CA ASP A 461 14.07 -5.87 12.00
C ASP A 461 13.73 -7.21 12.69
N GLU A 462 12.46 -7.45 13.05
CA GLU A 462 12.00 -8.74 13.57
C GLU A 462 12.00 -9.83 12.49
N ILE A 463 11.70 -9.50 11.23
CA ILE A 463 11.83 -10.41 10.09
C ILE A 463 13.31 -10.75 9.84
N ASP A 464 14.20 -9.75 9.86
CA ASP A 464 15.65 -9.95 9.78
C ASP A 464 16.19 -10.84 10.90
N ALA A 465 15.66 -10.72 12.12
CA ALA A 465 16.00 -11.63 13.22
C ALA A 465 15.68 -13.09 12.87
N VAL A 466 14.49 -13.34 12.30
CA VAL A 466 14.08 -14.69 11.90
C VAL A 466 14.97 -15.23 10.78
N VAL A 467 15.28 -14.40 9.78
CA VAL A 467 16.19 -14.78 8.69
C VAL A 467 17.58 -15.10 9.22
N HIS A 468 18.14 -14.23 10.07
CA HIS A 468 19.45 -14.44 10.69
C HIS A 468 19.50 -15.76 11.46
N GLU A 469 18.58 -15.98 12.40
CA GLU A 469 18.57 -17.18 13.24
C GLU A 469 18.33 -18.46 12.43
N ALA A 470 17.47 -18.42 11.40
CA ALA A 470 17.26 -19.56 10.53
C ALA A 470 18.51 -19.91 9.72
N THR A 471 19.23 -18.91 9.21
CA THR A 471 20.49 -19.10 8.47
C THR A 471 21.58 -19.68 9.38
N ILE A 472 21.75 -19.14 10.60
CA ILE A 472 22.70 -19.67 11.58
C ILE A 472 22.35 -21.11 11.99
N ALA A 473 21.06 -21.40 12.22
CA ALA A 473 20.60 -22.75 12.57
C ALA A 473 20.85 -23.78 11.46
N ALA A 474 20.93 -23.35 10.20
CA ALA A 474 21.31 -24.19 9.07
C ALA A 474 22.84 -24.34 8.91
N GLY A 475 23.64 -23.68 9.76
CA GLY A 475 25.10 -23.69 9.67
C GLY A 475 25.65 -22.82 8.53
N ALA A 476 24.87 -21.86 8.05
CA ALA A 476 25.22 -20.97 6.94
C ALA A 476 25.44 -19.53 7.43
N TYR A 477 26.06 -18.71 6.58
CA TYR A 477 26.25 -17.27 6.80
C TYR A 477 25.23 -16.46 6.00
N PRO A 478 24.57 -15.43 6.57
CA PRO A 478 23.69 -14.55 5.80
C PRO A 478 24.51 -13.61 4.92
N SER A 479 24.57 -13.89 3.60
CA SER A 479 25.51 -13.24 2.68
C SER A 479 25.42 -11.71 2.65
N PRO A 480 24.22 -11.08 2.74
CA PRO A 480 24.11 -9.62 2.81
C PRO A 480 24.81 -9.01 4.03
N LEU A 481 24.97 -9.75 5.12
CA LEU A 481 25.52 -9.22 6.36
C LEU A 481 26.95 -8.73 6.13
N ASN A 482 27.16 -7.44 6.37
CA ASN A 482 28.39 -6.70 6.15
C ASN A 482 28.86 -6.62 4.69
N TYR A 483 28.15 -7.17 3.70
CA TYR A 483 28.53 -7.04 2.29
C TYR A 483 28.50 -5.57 1.86
N HIS A 484 29.64 -5.00 1.48
CA HIS A 484 29.81 -3.55 1.27
C HIS A 484 29.27 -2.71 2.44
N PHE A 485 29.43 -3.22 3.67
CA PHE A 485 28.93 -2.64 4.93
C PHE A 485 27.40 -2.65 5.11
N PHE A 486 26.65 -3.44 4.33
CA PHE A 486 25.21 -3.60 4.55
C PHE A 486 24.93 -4.15 5.96
N PRO A 487 24.07 -3.51 6.78
CA PRO A 487 24.08 -3.71 8.23
C PRO A 487 23.18 -4.85 8.73
N LYS A 488 22.55 -5.63 7.83
CA LYS A 488 21.49 -6.61 8.13
C LYS A 488 21.69 -7.91 7.36
N SER A 489 20.96 -8.94 7.74
CA SER A 489 21.11 -10.32 7.24
C SER A 489 20.26 -10.62 6.00
N CYS A 490 19.28 -9.75 5.71
CA CYS A 490 18.42 -9.81 4.54
C CYS A 490 18.01 -8.39 4.11
N CYS A 491 17.38 -8.27 2.94
CA CYS A 491 16.71 -7.02 2.55
C CYS A 491 15.20 -7.15 2.79
N THR A 492 14.55 -6.05 3.19
CA THR A 492 13.09 -5.96 3.33
C THR A 492 12.58 -4.71 2.60
N SER A 493 11.99 -4.90 1.43
CA SER A 493 11.62 -3.81 0.52
C SER A 493 10.10 -3.64 0.51
N VAL A 494 9.62 -2.62 1.24
CA VAL A 494 8.19 -2.35 1.41
C VAL A 494 7.69 -1.32 0.40
N ASN A 495 6.53 -1.59 -0.23
CA ASN A 495 5.81 -0.65 -1.08
C ASN A 495 6.66 -0.01 -2.20
N GLU A 496 7.02 1.27 -2.10
CA GLU A 496 7.80 1.99 -3.11
C GLU A 496 9.29 1.65 -3.13
N VAL A 497 9.77 0.87 -2.15
CA VAL A 497 11.14 0.34 -2.16
C VAL A 497 11.24 -0.75 -3.22
N ILE A 498 12.13 -0.54 -4.18
CA ILE A 498 12.42 -1.44 -5.29
C ILE A 498 13.22 -2.63 -4.78
N CYS A 499 14.37 -2.37 -4.13
CA CYS A 499 15.27 -3.38 -3.61
C CYS A 499 16.16 -2.79 -2.49
N HIS A 500 16.89 -3.66 -1.80
CA HIS A 500 17.88 -3.32 -0.78
C HIS A 500 17.36 -2.46 0.38
N GLY A 501 16.06 -2.55 0.70
CA GLY A 501 15.52 -1.92 1.90
C GLY A 501 16.17 -2.50 3.15
N ILE A 502 16.72 -1.64 4.01
CA ILE A 502 17.38 -2.06 5.25
C ILE A 502 16.31 -2.38 6.31
N PRO A 503 16.30 -3.61 6.89
CA PRO A 503 15.47 -3.93 8.04
C PRO A 503 15.63 -2.95 9.21
N ASP A 504 14.51 -2.40 9.70
CA ASP A 504 14.45 -1.31 10.67
C ASP A 504 13.26 -1.45 11.64
N ALA A 505 13.05 -0.44 12.50
CA ALA A 505 11.97 -0.46 13.49
C ALA A 505 10.57 -0.22 12.90
N ARG A 506 10.41 -0.07 11.57
CA ARG A 506 9.09 0.13 10.96
C ARG A 506 8.25 -1.11 11.13
N LYS A 507 7.05 -0.96 11.69
CA LYS A 507 6.02 -2.00 11.69
C LYS A 507 5.35 -2.07 10.31
N LEU A 508 5.17 -3.28 9.81
CA LEU A 508 4.36 -3.52 8.62
C LEU A 508 2.89 -3.18 8.88
N GLU A 509 2.24 -2.55 7.91
CA GLU A 509 0.84 -2.13 7.98
C GLU A 509 -0.05 -3.06 7.14
N ASP A 510 -1.32 -3.19 7.53
CA ASP A 510 -2.31 -3.90 6.70
C ASP A 510 -2.44 -3.22 5.34
N GLY A 511 -2.32 -4.02 4.27
CA GLY A 511 -2.31 -3.53 2.90
C GLY A 511 -0.93 -3.18 2.34
N ASP A 512 0.14 -3.31 3.11
CA ASP A 512 1.51 -3.27 2.58
C ASP A 512 1.78 -4.48 1.66
N ILE A 513 2.67 -4.28 0.69
CA ILE A 513 3.43 -5.38 0.09
C ILE A 513 4.88 -5.28 0.55
N VAL A 514 5.51 -6.41 0.84
CA VAL A 514 6.90 -6.46 1.30
C VAL A 514 7.66 -7.58 0.60
N ASN A 515 8.72 -7.23 -0.12
CA ASN A 515 9.69 -8.21 -0.59
C ASN A 515 10.70 -8.53 0.53
N VAL A 516 11.02 -9.81 0.71
CA VAL A 516 12.12 -10.26 1.55
C VAL A 516 13.13 -10.97 0.68
N ASP A 517 14.35 -10.45 0.68
CA ASP A 517 15.46 -10.95 -0.13
C ASP A 517 16.49 -11.67 0.74
N VAL A 518 16.72 -12.95 0.43
CA VAL A 518 17.48 -13.88 1.26
C VAL A 518 18.59 -14.51 0.45
N SER A 519 19.82 -14.25 0.88
CA SER A 519 20.99 -14.93 0.34
C SER A 519 21.84 -15.55 1.44
N VAL A 520 22.24 -16.81 1.26
CA VAL A 520 23.01 -17.58 2.25
C VAL A 520 24.31 -18.09 1.64
N TYR A 521 25.37 -18.14 2.44
CA TYR A 521 26.66 -18.69 2.09
C TYR A 521 26.88 -19.98 2.88
N TYR A 522 27.07 -21.08 2.17
CA TYR A 522 27.22 -22.40 2.75
C TYR A 522 28.15 -23.24 1.88
N LYS A 523 29.10 -23.95 2.52
CA LYS A 523 30.11 -24.77 1.84
C LYS A 523 30.77 -24.01 0.69
N GLY A 524 31.20 -22.78 0.92
CA GLY A 524 31.92 -22.02 -0.09
C GLY A 524 31.11 -21.50 -1.29
N VAL A 525 29.77 -21.61 -1.33
CA VAL A 525 28.94 -21.01 -2.40
C VAL A 525 27.76 -20.23 -1.82
N HIS A 526 27.17 -19.35 -2.65
CA HIS A 526 25.99 -18.55 -2.35
C HIS A 526 24.73 -19.12 -3.00
N GLY A 527 23.60 -18.96 -2.33
CA GLY A 527 22.27 -19.19 -2.90
C GLY A 527 21.38 -18.00 -2.62
N ASP A 528 20.55 -17.62 -3.60
CA ASP A 528 19.82 -16.35 -3.60
C ASP A 528 18.39 -16.48 -4.16
N LEU A 529 17.45 -15.84 -3.48
CA LEU A 529 16.04 -15.79 -3.84
C LEU A 529 15.29 -14.72 -3.04
N ASN A 530 14.19 -14.23 -3.63
CA ASN A 530 13.29 -13.32 -2.97
C ASN A 530 11.84 -13.52 -3.44
N GLU A 531 10.89 -13.16 -2.57
CA GLU A 531 9.45 -13.18 -2.86
C GLU A 531 8.79 -11.91 -2.29
N THR A 532 7.83 -11.33 -3.02
CA THR A 532 6.99 -10.23 -2.52
C THR A 532 5.73 -10.76 -1.85
N PHE A 533 5.58 -10.52 -0.55
CA PHE A 533 4.45 -10.99 0.26
C PHE A 533 3.39 -9.92 0.49
N PHE A 534 2.16 -10.37 0.69
CA PHE A 534 1.05 -9.53 1.12
C PHE A 534 0.99 -9.41 2.64
N VAL A 535 0.86 -8.19 3.15
CA VAL A 535 0.67 -7.95 4.58
C VAL A 535 -0.81 -7.76 4.86
N GLY A 536 -1.46 -8.82 5.36
CA GLY A 536 -2.90 -8.79 5.63
C GLY A 536 -3.72 -8.63 4.34
N THR A 537 -4.64 -7.67 4.29
CA THR A 537 -5.54 -7.46 3.13
C THR A 537 -5.00 -6.40 2.19
N VAL A 538 -4.49 -6.82 1.03
CA VAL A 538 -3.95 -5.91 0.00
C VAL A 538 -4.97 -5.56 -1.07
N ASP A 539 -4.86 -4.35 -1.64
CA ASP A 539 -5.71 -3.90 -2.74
C ASP A 539 -5.45 -4.65 -4.06
N GLU A 540 -6.43 -4.67 -4.96
CA GLU A 540 -6.33 -5.37 -6.25
C GLU A 540 -5.19 -4.89 -7.14
N ALA A 541 -4.82 -3.60 -7.10
CA ALA A 541 -3.74 -3.10 -7.94
C ALA A 541 -2.39 -3.67 -7.48
N SER A 542 -2.20 -3.78 -6.17
CA SER A 542 -1.05 -4.42 -5.55
C SER A 542 -1.02 -5.93 -5.81
N GLN A 543 -2.17 -6.61 -5.75
CA GLN A 543 -2.27 -8.02 -6.13
C GLN A 543 -1.87 -8.23 -7.60
N ARG A 544 -2.37 -7.41 -8.53
CA ARG A 544 -1.99 -7.47 -9.95
C ARG A 544 -0.51 -7.20 -10.18
N LEU A 545 0.08 -6.25 -9.44
CA LEU A 545 1.51 -5.95 -9.54
C LEU A 545 2.35 -7.17 -9.14
N VAL A 546 2.09 -7.73 -7.96
CA VAL A 546 2.81 -8.89 -7.42
C VAL A 546 2.63 -10.11 -8.33
N GLN A 547 1.41 -10.40 -8.78
CA GLN A 547 1.14 -11.50 -9.69
C GLN A 547 1.86 -11.32 -11.05
N CYS A 548 1.78 -10.13 -11.65
CA CYS A 548 2.48 -9.86 -12.92
C CYS A 548 4.00 -10.00 -12.78
N THR A 549 4.56 -9.59 -11.65
CA THR A 549 5.99 -9.73 -11.36
C THR A 549 6.41 -11.20 -11.29
N TYR A 550 5.63 -12.04 -10.60
CA TYR A 550 5.82 -13.48 -10.58
C TYR A 550 5.73 -14.10 -11.99
N GLU A 551 4.71 -13.72 -12.77
CA GLU A 551 4.54 -14.20 -14.14
C GLU A 551 5.67 -13.75 -15.08
N CYS A 552 6.25 -12.56 -14.88
CA CYS A 552 7.45 -12.10 -15.59
C CYS A 552 8.63 -13.05 -15.34
N LEU A 553 8.88 -13.41 -14.08
CA LEU A 553 9.93 -14.34 -13.69
C LEU A 553 9.71 -15.71 -14.34
N GLU A 554 8.52 -16.29 -14.17
CA GLU A 554 8.18 -17.62 -14.71
C GLU A 554 8.35 -17.69 -16.24
N LYS A 555 7.87 -16.67 -16.95
CA LYS A 555 8.03 -16.60 -18.41
C LYS A 555 9.48 -16.48 -18.83
N ALA A 556 10.32 -15.79 -18.05
CA ALA A 556 11.75 -15.70 -18.30
C ALA A 556 12.45 -17.04 -18.05
N ILE A 557 12.13 -17.73 -16.94
CA ILE A 557 12.66 -19.06 -16.61
C ILE A 557 12.33 -20.07 -17.72
N ALA A 558 11.12 -20.01 -18.29
CA ALA A 558 10.66 -20.95 -19.32
C ALA A 558 11.52 -20.97 -20.61
N ILE A 559 12.32 -19.93 -20.87
CA ILE A 559 13.24 -19.91 -22.03
C ILE A 559 14.67 -20.33 -21.70
N VAL A 560 14.98 -20.56 -20.42
CA VAL A 560 16.33 -20.91 -19.98
C VAL A 560 16.66 -22.34 -20.41
N LYS A 561 17.61 -22.44 -21.34
CA LYS A 561 18.17 -23.69 -21.86
C LYS A 561 19.46 -23.42 -22.61
N PRO A 562 20.31 -24.44 -22.87
CA PRO A 562 21.49 -24.26 -23.71
C PRO A 562 21.15 -23.65 -25.07
N GLY A 563 21.96 -22.68 -25.50
CA GLY A 563 21.78 -21.96 -26.77
C GLY A 563 20.89 -20.71 -26.70
N ALA A 564 20.10 -20.52 -25.64
CA ALA A 564 19.36 -19.28 -25.43
C ALA A 564 20.32 -18.11 -25.07
N ARG A 565 19.97 -16.88 -25.42
CA ARG A 565 20.81 -15.69 -25.13
C ARG A 565 20.35 -15.02 -23.85
N PHE A 566 21.28 -14.58 -23.00
CA PHE A 566 20.93 -13.87 -21.76
C PHE A 566 20.08 -12.63 -22.01
N ARG A 567 20.36 -11.86 -23.08
CA ARG A 567 19.59 -10.65 -23.42
C ARG A 567 18.11 -10.89 -23.72
N ASP A 568 17.73 -12.11 -24.12
CA ASP A 568 16.34 -12.43 -24.47
C ASP A 568 15.43 -12.49 -23.22
N ILE A 569 16.01 -12.68 -22.02
CA ILE A 569 15.29 -12.61 -20.73
C ILE A 569 14.59 -11.25 -20.58
N GLY A 570 15.33 -10.16 -20.77
CA GLY A 570 14.77 -8.81 -20.62
C GLY A 570 13.71 -8.44 -21.67
N GLU A 571 13.76 -9.05 -22.86
CA GLU A 571 12.71 -8.86 -23.87
C GLU A 571 11.37 -9.47 -23.42
N ILE A 572 11.42 -10.66 -22.81
CA ILE A 572 10.23 -11.38 -22.33
C ILE A 572 9.59 -10.67 -21.15
N ILE A 573 10.41 -10.34 -20.14
CA ILE A 573 9.95 -9.65 -18.93
C ILE A 573 9.33 -8.30 -19.30
N ASN A 574 10.03 -7.49 -20.08
CA ASN A 574 9.56 -6.16 -20.45
C ASN A 574 8.26 -6.19 -21.26
N ARG A 575 8.10 -7.19 -22.14
CA ARG A 575 6.85 -7.37 -22.88
C ARG A 575 5.68 -7.67 -21.94
N HIS A 576 5.83 -8.64 -21.03
CA HIS A 576 4.76 -9.02 -20.10
C HIS A 576 4.37 -7.89 -19.15
N ALA A 577 5.37 -7.22 -18.56
CA ALA A 577 5.14 -6.09 -17.66
C ALA A 577 4.47 -4.91 -18.38
N THR A 578 4.95 -4.53 -19.56
CA THR A 578 4.40 -3.39 -20.33
C THR A 578 2.97 -3.66 -20.79
N MET A 579 2.67 -4.88 -21.27
CA MET A 579 1.30 -5.27 -21.65
C MET A 579 0.34 -5.28 -20.47
N SER A 580 0.87 -5.47 -19.25
CA SER A 580 0.11 -5.42 -17.99
C SER A 580 0.01 -4.00 -17.39
N GLY A 581 0.56 -2.99 -18.07
CA GLY A 581 0.51 -1.59 -17.62
C GLY A 581 1.55 -1.20 -16.58
N PHE A 582 2.61 -2.00 -16.43
CA PHE A 582 3.71 -1.77 -15.49
C PHE A 582 5.02 -1.43 -16.21
N SER A 583 6.04 -1.01 -15.44
CA SER A 583 7.37 -0.71 -15.98
C SER A 583 8.47 -1.55 -15.32
N VAL A 584 9.59 -1.72 -16.00
CA VAL A 584 10.72 -2.54 -15.55
C VAL A 584 11.90 -1.66 -15.12
N VAL A 585 12.40 -1.87 -13.91
CA VAL A 585 13.59 -1.19 -13.39
C VAL A 585 14.82 -1.50 -14.25
N LYS A 586 15.72 -0.52 -14.40
CA LYS A 586 16.89 -0.62 -15.30
C LYS A 586 18.24 -0.54 -14.60
N SER A 587 18.27 -0.11 -13.34
CA SER A 587 19.49 0.16 -12.59
C SER A 587 20.06 -1.09 -11.91
N TYR A 588 19.26 -2.15 -11.83
CA TYR A 588 19.59 -3.43 -11.20
C TYR A 588 19.28 -4.59 -12.16
N CYS A 589 20.00 -5.70 -12.01
CA CYS A 589 19.95 -6.83 -12.92
C CYS A 589 20.24 -8.13 -12.18
N GLY A 590 19.79 -9.26 -12.73
CA GLY A 590 20.26 -10.58 -12.28
C GLY A 590 21.76 -10.74 -12.51
N HIS A 591 22.34 -11.74 -11.88
CA HIS A 591 23.80 -11.93 -11.86
C HIS A 591 24.17 -13.41 -11.91
N GLY A 592 25.42 -13.69 -12.31
CA GLY A 592 26.04 -14.97 -12.02
C GLY A 592 26.21 -15.15 -10.52
N ILE A 593 26.07 -16.39 -10.05
CA ILE A 593 26.17 -16.74 -8.63
C ILE A 593 26.87 -18.08 -8.46
N GLY A 594 27.65 -18.23 -7.39
CA GLY A 594 28.41 -19.44 -7.10
C GLY A 594 29.31 -19.23 -5.90
N GLU A 595 30.61 -19.43 -6.08
CA GLU A 595 31.62 -19.11 -5.05
C GLU A 595 31.78 -17.60 -4.84
N LEU A 596 31.32 -16.80 -5.81
CA LEU A 596 31.10 -15.36 -5.67
C LEU A 596 29.61 -15.09 -5.47
N PHE A 597 29.29 -14.06 -4.69
CA PHE A 597 27.92 -13.61 -4.50
C PHE A 597 27.40 -12.99 -5.80
N HIS A 598 28.17 -12.07 -6.39
CA HIS A 598 27.84 -11.44 -7.68
C HIS A 598 28.97 -11.58 -8.70
N CYS A 599 28.69 -12.21 -9.85
CA CYS A 599 29.64 -12.34 -10.95
C CYS A 599 28.93 -12.35 -12.33
N ALA A 600 29.68 -12.61 -13.41
CA ALA A 600 29.10 -12.70 -14.74
C ALA A 600 28.17 -13.93 -14.87
N PRO A 601 27.04 -13.81 -15.59
CA PRO A 601 26.66 -12.69 -16.44
C PRO A 601 25.77 -11.67 -15.72
N ASN A 602 25.83 -10.40 -16.14
CA ASN A 602 24.77 -9.44 -15.80
C ASN A 602 23.55 -9.72 -16.68
N ILE A 603 22.37 -9.80 -16.08
CA ILE A 603 21.10 -10.17 -16.74
C ILE A 603 20.07 -9.04 -16.57
N PRO A 604 20.06 -8.06 -17.49
CA PRO A 604 19.10 -6.97 -17.43
C PRO A 604 17.67 -7.46 -17.74
N HIS A 605 16.70 -6.96 -16.98
CA HIS A 605 15.29 -7.36 -17.10
C HIS A 605 14.50 -6.54 -18.13
N TYR A 606 15.11 -5.52 -18.74
CA TYR A 606 14.47 -4.65 -19.73
C TYR A 606 14.78 -5.04 -21.19
N ALA A 607 13.88 -4.69 -22.11
CA ALA A 607 14.02 -4.98 -23.54
C ALA A 607 15.17 -4.20 -24.20
N ARG A 608 15.71 -4.73 -25.30
CA ARG A 608 16.83 -4.13 -26.07
C ARG A 608 18.08 -3.85 -25.23
N ASN A 609 18.30 -4.63 -24.18
CA ASN A 609 19.55 -4.61 -23.43
C ASN A 609 20.71 -5.16 -24.28
N LYS A 610 21.94 -4.93 -23.83
CA LYS A 610 23.17 -5.33 -24.52
C LYS A 610 23.89 -6.48 -23.82
N ALA A 611 23.18 -7.28 -23.01
CA ALA A 611 23.80 -8.41 -22.34
C ALA A 611 24.44 -9.37 -23.36
N VAL A 612 25.64 -9.81 -23.02
CA VAL A 612 26.46 -10.67 -23.87
C VAL A 612 26.42 -12.09 -23.32
N GLY A 613 26.43 -13.07 -24.22
CA GLY A 613 26.57 -14.47 -23.86
C GLY A 613 25.40 -15.34 -24.27
N ILE A 614 25.69 -16.63 -24.30
CA ILE A 614 24.76 -17.72 -24.64
C ILE A 614 24.80 -18.68 -23.45
N MET A 615 23.63 -19.12 -23.03
CA MET A 615 23.44 -20.08 -21.95
C MET A 615 24.03 -21.43 -22.34
N LYS A 616 24.73 -22.07 -21.40
CA LYS A 616 25.34 -23.40 -21.52
C LYS A 616 25.03 -24.21 -20.27
N ALA A 617 24.94 -25.53 -20.42
CA ALA A 617 24.76 -26.42 -19.29
C ALA A 617 25.86 -26.23 -18.24
N GLY A 618 25.49 -26.29 -16.95
CA GLY A 618 26.37 -26.07 -15.81
C GLY A 618 26.52 -24.61 -15.37
N GLN A 619 25.92 -23.64 -16.08
CA GLN A 619 25.92 -22.24 -15.64
C GLN A 619 24.85 -22.02 -14.57
N THR A 620 25.18 -21.19 -13.57
CA THR A 620 24.22 -20.73 -12.56
C THR A 620 24.14 -19.20 -12.51
N PHE A 621 22.92 -18.69 -12.40
CA PHE A 621 22.63 -17.25 -12.38
C PHE A 621 21.25 -16.98 -11.80
N THR A 622 20.99 -15.72 -11.43
CA THR A 622 19.69 -15.25 -10.95
C THR A 622 18.88 -14.59 -12.06
N ILE A 623 17.55 -14.69 -11.97
CA ILE A 623 16.63 -13.80 -12.67
C ILE A 623 15.75 -13.16 -11.59
N GLU A 624 15.74 -11.83 -11.50
CA GLU A 624 15.20 -11.08 -10.36
C GLU A 624 14.40 -9.81 -10.78
N PRO A 625 13.36 -9.93 -11.63
CA PRO A 625 12.67 -8.77 -12.17
C PRO A 625 12.03 -7.89 -11.09
N MET A 626 12.47 -6.64 -11.03
CA MET A 626 11.81 -5.57 -10.28
C MET A 626 10.84 -4.81 -11.19
N ILE A 627 9.55 -4.86 -10.87
CA ILE A 627 8.46 -4.29 -11.65
C ILE A 627 7.75 -3.19 -10.85
N ASN A 628 7.58 -2.02 -11.47
CA ASN A 628 6.98 -0.85 -10.83
C ASN A 628 5.55 -0.62 -11.34
N ALA A 629 4.64 -0.27 -10.43
CA ALA A 629 3.31 0.26 -10.76
C ALA A 629 3.35 1.62 -11.48
N GLY A 630 4.50 2.29 -11.40
CA GLY A 630 4.75 3.62 -11.91
C GLY A 630 5.82 3.67 -12.99
N VAL A 631 6.68 4.69 -12.88
CA VAL A 631 7.86 4.85 -13.73
C VAL A 631 8.98 3.88 -13.34
N TRP A 632 9.85 3.55 -14.29
CA TRP A 632 11.01 2.67 -14.06
C TRP A 632 12.15 3.33 -13.30
N ARG A 633 12.14 4.67 -13.22
CA ARG A 633 13.23 5.46 -12.62
C ARG A 633 13.26 5.22 -11.12
N ASP A 634 14.46 5.08 -10.59
CA ASP A 634 14.75 4.94 -9.17
C ASP A 634 15.44 6.18 -8.59
N ARG A 635 15.39 6.29 -7.26
CA ARG A 635 16.19 7.20 -6.43
C ARG A 635 16.76 6.39 -5.27
N MET A 636 17.96 6.76 -4.82
CA MET A 636 18.61 6.12 -3.68
C MET A 636 18.46 6.97 -2.43
N TRP A 637 18.11 6.35 -1.30
CA TRP A 637 18.04 7.03 -0.01
C TRP A 637 19.44 7.41 0.53
N PRO A 638 19.51 8.34 1.51
CA PRO A 638 20.78 8.75 2.13
C PRO A 638 21.53 7.64 2.87
N ASP A 639 20.86 6.52 3.16
CA ASP A 639 21.51 5.32 3.71
C ASP A 639 22.48 4.69 2.71
N GLY A 640 22.37 4.98 1.40
CA GLY A 640 23.24 4.48 0.34
C GLY A 640 22.90 3.07 -0.17
N TRP A 641 21.77 2.50 0.25
CA TRP A 641 21.30 1.16 -0.09
C TRP A 641 19.87 1.15 -0.61
N THR A 642 18.92 1.75 0.13
CA THR A 642 17.48 1.64 -0.16
C THR A 642 17.16 2.33 -1.48
N ALA A 643 16.80 1.55 -2.49
CA ALA A 643 16.39 2.03 -3.81
C ALA A 643 14.87 2.18 -3.84
N VAL A 644 14.35 3.34 -4.21
CA VAL A 644 12.91 3.62 -4.26
C VAL A 644 12.47 4.11 -5.62
N THR A 645 11.20 3.89 -5.98
CA THR A 645 10.63 4.45 -7.20
C THR A 645 10.63 5.98 -7.16
N ALA A 646 10.93 6.61 -8.31
CA ALA A 646 11.02 8.06 -8.41
C ALA A 646 9.66 8.77 -8.27
N ASP A 647 8.55 8.06 -8.49
CA ASP A 647 7.18 8.59 -8.38
C ASP A 647 6.43 8.12 -7.11
N GLY A 648 7.10 7.41 -6.21
CA GLY A 648 6.55 6.95 -4.93
C GLY A 648 5.49 5.85 -5.06
N LYS A 649 5.33 5.25 -6.24
CA LYS A 649 4.43 4.11 -6.44
C LYS A 649 5.10 2.80 -6.07
N ARG A 650 4.28 1.78 -5.82
CA ARG A 650 4.73 0.45 -5.40
C ARG A 650 5.61 -0.25 -6.44
N SER A 651 6.54 -1.05 -5.96
CA SER A 651 7.38 -1.98 -6.71
C SER A 651 7.21 -3.40 -6.13
N ALA A 652 7.43 -4.42 -6.95
CA ALA A 652 7.47 -5.80 -6.52
C ALA A 652 8.62 -6.53 -7.22
N GLN A 653 9.15 -7.55 -6.55
CA GLN A 653 10.26 -8.38 -7.04
C GLN A 653 10.03 -9.85 -6.67
N PHE A 654 10.46 -10.73 -7.56
CA PHE A 654 10.62 -12.16 -7.31
C PHE A 654 11.94 -12.60 -7.91
N GLU A 655 12.57 -13.60 -7.31
CA GLU A 655 13.84 -14.10 -7.77
C GLU A 655 14.01 -15.60 -7.59
N HIS A 656 14.70 -16.21 -8.55
CA HIS A 656 15.26 -17.54 -8.40
C HIS A 656 16.71 -17.61 -8.87
N THR A 657 17.51 -18.39 -8.15
CA THR A 657 18.79 -18.94 -8.63
C THR A 657 18.50 -20.15 -9.50
N LEU A 658 19.06 -20.16 -10.71
CA LEU A 658 18.82 -21.14 -11.75
C LEU A 658 20.10 -21.90 -12.09
N LEU A 659 19.97 -23.17 -12.46
CA LEU A 659 21.01 -23.97 -13.10
C LEU A 659 20.58 -24.34 -14.51
N VAL A 660 21.35 -23.97 -15.52
CA VAL A 660 21.13 -24.46 -16.88
C VAL A 660 21.54 -25.93 -16.93
N THR A 661 20.62 -26.79 -17.35
CA THR A 661 20.87 -28.24 -17.55
C THR A 661 21.09 -28.53 -19.03
N GLU A 662 21.42 -29.78 -19.39
CA GLU A 662 21.63 -30.18 -20.79
C GLU A 662 20.41 -29.93 -21.70
N THR A 663 19.21 -29.95 -21.13
CA THR A 663 17.95 -29.84 -21.91
C THR A 663 17.07 -28.66 -21.51
N GLY A 664 17.44 -27.90 -20.47
CA GLY A 664 16.57 -26.86 -19.93
C GLY A 664 17.17 -26.16 -18.72
N VAL A 665 16.38 -26.07 -17.66
CA VAL A 665 16.71 -25.37 -16.42
C VAL A 665 16.25 -26.18 -15.21
N GLU A 666 17.04 -26.13 -14.15
CA GLU A 666 16.67 -26.54 -12.80
C GLU A 666 16.57 -25.27 -11.94
N VAL A 667 15.42 -25.05 -11.29
CA VAL A 667 15.19 -23.92 -10.40
C VAL A 667 15.68 -24.30 -9.01
N LEU A 668 16.90 -23.90 -8.64
CA LEU A 668 17.58 -24.38 -7.43
C LEU A 668 16.91 -23.88 -6.14
N THR A 669 16.24 -22.73 -6.20
CA THR A 669 15.48 -22.13 -5.08
C THR A 669 13.98 -22.34 -5.19
N ALA A 670 13.55 -23.34 -5.96
CA ALA A 670 12.14 -23.67 -6.11
C ALA A 670 11.47 -23.94 -4.75
N ARG A 671 10.16 -23.65 -4.69
CA ARG A 671 9.33 -23.90 -3.52
C ARG A 671 9.33 -25.39 -3.17
N LEU A 672 9.38 -25.69 -1.88
CA LEU A 672 9.27 -27.04 -1.34
C LEU A 672 7.80 -27.37 -1.07
N PRO A 673 7.42 -28.66 -0.95
CA PRO A 673 6.08 -29.04 -0.48
C PRO A 673 5.72 -28.46 0.89
N SER A 674 6.72 -28.09 1.70
CA SER A 674 6.55 -27.45 3.01
C SER A 674 6.48 -25.91 2.97
N SER A 675 6.70 -25.30 1.80
CA SER A 675 6.67 -23.83 1.67
C SER A 675 5.25 -23.32 1.94
N PRO A 676 5.07 -22.25 2.73
CA PRO A 676 3.74 -21.80 3.16
C PRO A 676 2.91 -21.31 1.97
N ASP A 677 1.66 -21.74 1.88
CA ASP A 677 0.73 -21.26 0.85
C ASP A 677 0.32 -19.80 1.13
N VAL A 678 1.01 -18.87 0.46
CA VAL A 678 0.86 -17.42 0.64
C VAL A 678 0.40 -16.71 -0.64
N PHE A 679 0.29 -17.43 -1.75
CA PHE A 679 -0.05 -16.86 -3.05
C PHE A 679 -1.28 -17.58 -3.64
N PRO A 680 -2.40 -16.88 -3.89
CA PRO A 680 -3.63 -17.54 -4.32
C PRO A 680 -3.55 -18.18 -5.72
N TRP A 681 -2.54 -17.85 -6.51
CA TRP A 681 -2.31 -18.42 -7.84
C TRP A 681 -1.28 -19.57 -7.87
N ILE A 682 -0.57 -19.83 -6.77
CA ILE A 682 0.41 -20.92 -6.68
C ILE A 682 -0.25 -22.07 -5.91
N LYS A 683 -0.79 -23.07 -6.61
CA LYS A 683 -1.33 -24.28 -5.97
C LYS A 683 -0.16 -25.19 -5.59
N SER A 684 -0.07 -25.55 -4.30
CA SER A 684 0.92 -26.48 -3.75
C SER A 684 0.76 -27.90 -4.27
#